data_AF-A0A2P6TL70-F1
#
_entry.id   AF-A0A2P6TL70-F1
#
_cell.length_a   1.000
_cell.length_b   1.000
_cell.length_c   1.000
_cell.angle_alpha   90.00
_cell.angle_beta   90.00
_cell.angle_gamma   90.00
#
_symmetry.space_group_name_H-M   'P 1'
#
loop_
_entity.id
_entity.type
_entity.pdbx_description
1 polymer ?
#
loop_
_entity_poly.entity_id
_entity_poly.type
_entity_poly.pdbx_seq_one_letter_code
_entity_poly.pdbx_strand_id
1 'polypeptide(L)'
;MASAAGAPAQPERVAFVLVDGIGDVSIPAFGNRTPLQAAAVPHLDAIAAAGLCGLMDPVEPGLACGSDTAHLSLFGYDPRIYYRGRGAFESMGAGLDMAPGDIAFKSNFATLDPQAGIVLRRRADRRFEDLGPVLCAALDGLRLPSFPQHTVSVKYATEHRCGVVVRGPGLSDQISGTDPLKDNLPLLRAQPLDDSPEAAHTAAVVNELSDCMRQVLESHPINAQRVAEGKPPANVVLLRGCGSRLALQEFQQRHGLRACMLAPTKIIAGLGMSLGISVLQVPGTTGDYRTLFHRKAEAIAEALSAGGFQFAFLHVKAVDDTGHDFLTHMKPRYQEVVDKMVGQLLRLLWQQERAGNGRYSIVVTGDHSTPVEFGDHSHEPVPFAIAHVRHVVQTLGGDAAVQAIPLGPIPHPEDQQQGGGSSGSQAGGAAFQQQGAAAAAGGSVGGRRALSQPAAAGQSRRALLTGAGGGLALAGGLLAAGGVAAMAAAASADPNALVRQGMNKFRENDVEGSIEAFDAALAARPAIRPYLWQRGLSLYYVQQYQEGAQQFRDDVAVNPNDTEESIWAFLCEAQLVGADAARQQFLEVGRDPRPVMRAAYECFRTGAQPDAILQAARGDQQGHDACYALLYVGLWHEAHGNAAAAEAAITQACRTQYAQQSGDYMAALARVHCSRRGWEV
;
A
#
# COMPACT_ATOMS: atom_id res chain seq x y z
N MET A 1 54.05 -24.99 -33.66
CA MET A 1 53.09 -24.06 -33.04
C MET A 1 51.71 -24.70 -33.13
N ALA A 2 51.31 -25.45 -32.10
CA ALA A 2 49.94 -25.95 -31.98
C ALA A 2 49.16 -24.88 -31.20
N SER A 3 48.17 -24.24 -31.84
CA SER A 3 47.31 -23.27 -31.17
C SER A 3 46.48 -24.00 -30.12
N ALA A 4 46.53 -23.52 -28.88
CA ALA A 4 45.67 -23.99 -27.82
C ALA A 4 44.20 -23.90 -28.29
N ALA A 5 43.54 -25.05 -28.41
CA ALA A 5 42.10 -25.12 -28.56
C ALA A 5 41.48 -24.37 -27.37
N GLY A 6 40.77 -23.28 -27.65
CA GLY A 6 40.11 -22.47 -26.64
C GLY A 6 39.18 -23.35 -25.81
N ALA A 7 39.30 -23.28 -24.49
CA ALA A 7 38.34 -23.90 -23.58
C ALA A 7 36.91 -23.51 -24.02
N PRO A 8 35.93 -24.44 -23.97
CA PRO A 8 34.56 -24.12 -24.33
C PRO A 8 34.09 -22.90 -23.53
N ALA A 9 33.49 -21.94 -24.23
CA ALA A 9 32.96 -20.73 -23.58
C ALA A 9 31.96 -21.15 -22.50
N GLN A 10 32.22 -20.76 -21.26
CA GLN A 10 31.31 -21.05 -20.15
C GLN A 10 29.93 -20.43 -20.43
N PRO A 11 28.82 -21.14 -20.14
CA PRO A 11 27.49 -20.63 -20.37
C PRO A 11 27.26 -19.37 -19.53
N GLU A 12 26.74 -18.32 -20.16
CA GLU A 12 26.32 -17.10 -19.48
C GLU A 12 24.91 -17.27 -18.93
N ARG A 13 24.72 -16.80 -17.69
CA ARG A 13 23.47 -16.90 -16.96
C ARG A 13 23.11 -15.55 -16.35
N VAL A 14 21.81 -15.27 -16.25
CA VAL A 14 21.30 -13.96 -15.83
C VAL A 14 20.49 -14.10 -14.55
N ALA A 15 20.92 -13.39 -13.51
CA ALA A 15 20.11 -13.10 -12.34
C ALA A 15 19.41 -11.74 -12.55
N PHE A 16 18.10 -11.76 -12.75
CA PHE A 16 17.29 -10.56 -12.94
C PHE A 16 16.58 -10.23 -11.63
N VAL A 17 17.08 -9.24 -10.90
CA VAL A 17 16.52 -8.77 -9.63
C VAL A 17 15.56 -7.62 -9.92
N LEU A 18 14.28 -7.86 -9.68
CA LEU A 18 13.24 -6.86 -9.83
C LEU A 18 12.77 -6.38 -8.46
N VAL A 19 12.95 -5.09 -8.21
CA VAL A 19 12.49 -4.39 -7.01
C VAL A 19 11.21 -3.63 -7.38
N ASP A 20 10.07 -4.18 -6.99
CA ASP A 20 8.75 -3.62 -7.30
C ASP A 20 8.66 -2.19 -6.73
N GLY A 21 8.15 -1.25 -7.53
CA GLY A 21 7.96 0.14 -7.11
C GLY A 21 9.25 0.90 -6.69
N ILE A 22 10.42 0.47 -7.17
CA ILE A 22 11.72 1.09 -6.79
C ILE A 22 11.81 2.58 -7.15
N GLY A 23 11.16 2.99 -8.24
CA GLY A 23 11.15 4.37 -8.69
C GLY A 23 10.38 5.28 -7.73
N ASP A 24 10.85 6.52 -7.62
CA ASP A 24 10.29 7.53 -6.72
C ASP A 24 10.69 8.93 -7.21
N VAL A 25 10.17 9.95 -6.53
CA VAL A 25 10.49 11.36 -6.75
C VAL A 25 11.51 11.88 -5.72
N SER A 26 12.02 13.08 -5.95
CA SER A 26 12.85 13.78 -4.96
C SER A 26 12.02 14.20 -3.75
N ILE A 27 12.47 13.83 -2.55
CA ILE A 27 11.75 14.09 -1.30
C ILE A 27 12.53 15.12 -0.47
N PRO A 28 11.89 16.24 -0.05
CA PRO A 28 12.56 17.27 0.76
C PRO A 28 13.18 16.74 2.04
N ALA A 29 12.51 15.80 2.73
CA ALA A 29 12.99 15.17 3.95
C ALA A 29 14.33 14.42 3.79
N PHE A 30 14.70 14.06 2.56
CA PHE A 30 15.98 13.40 2.23
C PHE A 30 17.01 14.34 1.60
N GLY A 31 16.79 15.66 1.72
CA GLY A 31 17.64 16.66 1.07
C GLY A 31 17.42 16.71 -0.44
N ASN A 32 16.17 16.59 -0.88
CA ASN A 32 15.76 16.52 -2.29
C ASN A 32 16.34 15.33 -3.07
N ARG A 33 16.68 14.25 -2.36
CA ARG A 33 17.05 12.94 -2.93
C ARG A 33 15.83 12.03 -3.00
N THR A 34 15.84 11.07 -3.92
CA THR A 34 14.88 9.96 -3.89
C THR A 34 15.19 9.01 -2.71
N PRO A 35 14.25 8.16 -2.26
CA PRO A 35 14.54 7.10 -1.30
C PRO A 35 15.72 6.21 -1.69
N LEU A 36 15.89 5.90 -2.98
CA LEU A 36 17.04 5.12 -3.47
C LEU A 36 18.37 5.85 -3.30
N GLN A 37 18.39 7.14 -3.59
CA GLN A 37 19.57 7.99 -3.37
C GLN A 37 19.84 8.27 -1.87
N ALA A 38 18.84 8.10 -1.01
CA ALA A 38 18.95 8.30 0.43
C ALA A 38 19.44 7.05 1.17
N ALA A 39 19.12 5.87 0.65
CA ALA A 39 19.46 4.57 1.22
C ALA A 39 20.96 4.25 1.13
N ALA A 40 21.51 3.57 2.14
CA ALA A 40 22.87 3.03 2.08
C ALA A 40 22.91 1.72 1.26
N VAL A 41 23.20 1.83 -0.04
CA VAL A 41 23.11 0.72 -1.01
C VAL A 41 24.43 0.38 -1.72
N PRO A 42 25.50 0.01 -0.98
CA PRO A 42 26.83 -0.17 -1.56
C PRO A 42 26.92 -1.28 -2.62
N HIS A 43 26.06 -2.31 -2.59
CA HIS A 43 26.09 -3.38 -3.59
C HIS A 43 25.37 -2.96 -4.87
N LEU A 44 24.25 -2.22 -4.77
CA LEU A 44 23.60 -1.61 -5.93
C LEU A 44 24.50 -0.56 -6.58
N ASP A 45 25.18 0.27 -5.77
CA ASP A 45 26.17 1.24 -6.26
C ASP A 45 27.31 0.55 -7.01
N ALA A 46 27.82 -0.57 -6.48
CA ALA A 46 28.86 -1.35 -7.14
C ALA A 46 28.38 -1.98 -8.46
N ILE A 47 27.12 -2.41 -8.55
CA ILE A 47 26.53 -2.91 -9.81
C ILE A 47 26.45 -1.79 -10.83
N ALA A 48 25.97 -0.62 -10.44
CA ALA A 48 25.87 0.55 -11.31
C ALA A 48 27.26 1.01 -11.80
N ALA A 49 28.26 1.04 -10.91
CA ALA A 49 29.62 1.48 -11.23
C ALA A 49 30.39 0.48 -12.10
N ALA A 50 30.14 -0.83 -11.95
CA ALA A 50 30.80 -1.89 -12.71
C ALA A 50 30.18 -2.18 -14.09
N GLY A 51 29.02 -1.58 -14.37
CA GLY A 51 28.12 -1.98 -15.44
C GLY A 51 27.61 -0.84 -16.31
N LEU A 52 26.47 -1.09 -16.95
CA LEU A 52 25.69 -0.11 -17.69
C LEU A 52 24.44 0.23 -16.88
N CYS A 53 24.13 1.52 -16.75
CA CYS A 53 22.92 2.01 -16.11
C CYS A 53 22.11 2.90 -17.06
N GLY A 54 20.83 3.08 -16.75
CA GLY A 54 19.95 3.97 -17.49
C GLY A 54 18.58 4.09 -16.84
N LEU A 55 17.67 4.72 -17.59
CA LEU A 55 16.26 4.87 -17.24
C LEU A 55 15.42 4.11 -18.25
N MET A 56 14.33 3.53 -17.78
CA MET A 56 13.41 2.72 -18.59
C MET A 56 11.97 3.12 -18.28
N ASP A 57 11.22 3.48 -19.32
CA ASP A 57 9.77 3.54 -19.26
C ASP A 57 9.22 2.12 -19.46
N PRO A 58 8.56 1.51 -18.47
CA PRO A 58 8.19 0.09 -18.54
C PRO A 58 7.25 -0.24 -19.70
N VAL A 59 6.37 0.70 -20.07
CA VAL A 59 5.45 0.53 -21.20
C VAL A 59 5.64 1.64 -22.22
N GLU A 60 5.46 2.89 -21.82
CA GLU A 60 5.71 4.07 -22.65
C GLU A 60 5.92 5.32 -21.78
N PRO A 61 6.64 6.34 -22.29
CA PRO A 61 6.86 7.57 -21.55
C PRO A 61 5.56 8.24 -21.11
N GLY A 62 5.46 8.55 -19.82
CA GLY A 62 4.29 9.25 -19.26
C GLY A 62 3.09 8.35 -18.93
N LEU A 63 3.19 7.02 -19.11
CA LEU A 63 2.12 6.08 -18.74
C LEU A 63 2.43 5.38 -17.42
N ALA A 64 1.62 5.65 -16.39
CA ALA A 64 1.59 4.82 -15.19
C ALA A 64 0.98 3.45 -15.54
N CYS A 65 1.66 2.37 -15.16
CA CYS A 65 1.28 1.02 -15.54
C CYS A 65 1.15 0.10 -14.33
N GLY A 66 0.31 -0.93 -14.45
CA GLY A 66 0.22 -1.98 -13.45
C GLY A 66 1.38 -2.98 -13.57
N SER A 67 1.69 -3.67 -12.47
CA SER A 67 2.77 -4.68 -12.44
C SER A 67 2.61 -5.76 -13.50
N ASP A 68 1.38 -6.15 -13.83
CA ASP A 68 1.09 -7.10 -14.90
C ASP A 68 1.55 -6.62 -16.28
N THR A 69 1.16 -5.41 -16.68
CA THR A 69 1.57 -4.84 -17.96
C THR A 69 3.07 -4.58 -18.02
N ALA A 70 3.66 -4.10 -16.92
CA ALA A 70 5.09 -3.83 -16.82
C ALA A 70 5.92 -5.11 -16.93
N HIS A 71 5.55 -6.18 -16.20
CA HIS A 71 6.26 -7.44 -16.25
C HIS A 71 6.16 -8.10 -17.62
N LEU A 72 5.00 -8.02 -18.29
CA LEU A 72 4.85 -8.53 -19.65
C LEU A 72 5.84 -7.85 -20.60
N SER A 73 5.95 -6.51 -20.51
CA SER A 73 6.92 -5.71 -21.25
C SER A 73 8.37 -6.09 -20.95
N LEU A 74 8.71 -6.23 -19.67
CA LEU A 74 10.04 -6.64 -19.20
C LEU A 74 10.47 -8.03 -19.69
N PHE A 75 9.53 -8.96 -19.86
CA PHE A 75 9.81 -10.26 -20.46
C PHE A 75 9.89 -10.23 -22.00
N GLY A 76 9.75 -9.06 -22.62
CA GLY A 76 9.86 -8.84 -24.06
C GLY A 76 8.55 -9.03 -24.83
N TYR A 77 7.40 -8.83 -24.16
CA TYR A 77 6.07 -8.96 -24.75
C TYR A 77 5.35 -7.62 -24.66
N ASP A 78 5.00 -7.01 -25.80
CA ASP A 78 4.27 -5.75 -25.83
C ASP A 78 2.89 -5.90 -25.16
N PRO A 79 2.62 -5.23 -24.02
CA PRO A 79 1.36 -5.37 -23.32
C PRO A 79 0.18 -4.82 -24.13
N ARG A 80 0.39 -3.88 -25.06
CA ARG A 80 -0.69 -3.32 -25.89
C ARG A 80 -1.25 -4.34 -26.88
N ILE A 81 -0.44 -5.34 -27.22
CA ILE A 81 -0.80 -6.40 -28.16
C ILE A 81 -1.32 -7.62 -27.39
N TYR A 82 -0.63 -7.97 -26.30
CA TYR A 82 -0.78 -9.28 -25.67
C TYR A 82 -1.52 -9.25 -24.34
N TYR A 83 -1.69 -8.11 -23.69
CA TYR A 83 -2.41 -8.08 -22.43
C TYR A 83 -3.90 -8.38 -22.64
N ARG A 84 -4.42 -9.31 -21.85
CA ARG A 84 -5.80 -9.83 -21.96
C ARG A 84 -6.52 -9.89 -20.61
N GLY A 85 -6.17 -9.01 -19.68
CA GLY A 85 -6.82 -8.91 -18.37
C GLY A 85 -6.17 -9.75 -17.26
N ARG A 86 -6.47 -9.38 -16.01
CA ARG A 86 -5.80 -9.90 -14.80
C ARG A 86 -6.26 -11.28 -14.35
N GLY A 87 -7.51 -11.66 -14.65
CA GLY A 87 -8.14 -12.84 -14.08
C GLY A 87 -7.39 -14.14 -14.34
N ALA A 88 -6.83 -14.28 -15.55
CA ALA A 88 -5.99 -15.42 -15.93
C ALA A 88 -4.73 -15.52 -15.05
N PHE A 89 -3.95 -14.44 -14.95
CA PHE A 89 -2.71 -14.45 -14.20
C PHE A 89 -2.93 -14.70 -12.71
N GLU A 90 -3.94 -14.08 -12.11
CA GLU A 90 -4.22 -14.32 -10.69
C GLU A 90 -4.68 -15.75 -10.41
N SER A 91 -5.51 -16.32 -11.29
CA SER A 91 -6.00 -17.71 -11.17
C SER A 91 -4.86 -18.72 -11.34
N MET A 92 -4.00 -18.53 -12.34
CA MET A 92 -2.81 -19.35 -12.54
C MET A 92 -1.85 -19.25 -11.36
N GLY A 93 -1.64 -18.04 -10.82
CA GLY A 93 -0.82 -17.82 -9.64
C GLY A 93 -1.35 -18.50 -8.38
N ALA A 94 -2.68 -18.59 -8.22
CA ALA A 94 -3.32 -19.39 -7.17
C ALA A 94 -3.14 -20.91 -7.38
N GLY A 95 -2.64 -21.32 -8.55
CA GLY A 95 -2.36 -22.69 -8.93
C GLY A 95 -3.56 -23.41 -9.53
N LEU A 96 -4.41 -22.68 -10.26
CA LEU A 96 -5.35 -23.26 -11.22
C LEU A 96 -4.62 -23.48 -12.54
N ASP A 97 -4.75 -24.68 -13.10
CA ASP A 97 -4.28 -24.94 -14.45
C ASP A 97 -5.22 -24.28 -15.47
N MET A 98 -4.65 -23.73 -16.53
CA MET A 98 -5.38 -23.10 -17.63
C MET A 98 -4.72 -23.52 -18.93
N ALA A 99 -5.47 -23.76 -20.00
CA ALA A 99 -4.97 -23.98 -21.35
C ALA A 99 -5.18 -22.71 -22.19
N PRO A 100 -4.41 -22.49 -23.28
CA PRO A 100 -4.71 -21.41 -24.21
C PRO A 100 -6.17 -21.47 -24.69
N GLY A 101 -6.89 -20.36 -24.59
CA GLY A 101 -8.33 -20.28 -24.87
C GLY A 101 -9.24 -20.41 -23.63
N ASP A 102 -8.73 -20.89 -22.50
CA ASP A 102 -9.46 -20.81 -21.23
C ASP A 102 -9.56 -19.36 -20.76
N ILE A 103 -10.67 -19.04 -20.09
CA ILE A 103 -10.85 -17.76 -19.40
C ILE A 103 -10.82 -17.96 -17.90
N ALA A 104 -10.46 -16.91 -17.17
CA ALA A 104 -10.55 -16.90 -15.72
C ALA A 104 -10.90 -15.54 -15.15
N PHE A 105 -11.37 -15.58 -13.90
CA PHE A 105 -11.81 -14.43 -13.14
C PHE A 105 -11.10 -14.38 -11.81
N LYS A 106 -10.63 -13.19 -11.45
CA LYS A 106 -10.38 -12.86 -10.05
C LYS A 106 -11.74 -12.65 -9.42
N SER A 107 -12.07 -13.49 -8.45
CA SER A 107 -13.43 -13.53 -7.93
C SER A 107 -13.46 -13.30 -6.42
N ASN A 108 -14.59 -12.79 -5.94
CA ASN A 108 -14.82 -12.55 -4.53
C ASN A 108 -16.03 -13.34 -4.06
N PHE A 109 -15.90 -14.06 -2.95
CA PHE A 109 -17.06 -14.46 -2.16
C PHE A 109 -17.69 -13.22 -1.52
N ALA A 110 -19.00 -13.09 -1.70
CA ALA A 110 -19.76 -11.90 -1.36
C ALA A 110 -21.13 -12.27 -0.78
N THR A 111 -21.82 -11.24 -0.28
CA THR A 111 -23.15 -11.33 0.30
C THR A 111 -24.15 -10.65 -0.63
N LEU A 112 -25.10 -11.43 -1.13
CA LEU A 112 -26.23 -11.02 -1.94
C LEU A 112 -27.51 -11.08 -1.10
N ASP A 113 -28.35 -10.07 -1.22
CA ASP A 113 -29.78 -10.18 -0.89
C ASP A 113 -30.50 -10.83 -2.08
N PRO A 114 -30.97 -12.09 -1.97
CA PRO A 114 -31.60 -12.78 -3.09
C PRO A 114 -32.98 -12.21 -3.45
N GLN A 115 -33.66 -11.51 -2.53
CA GLN A 115 -34.97 -10.91 -2.81
C GLN A 115 -34.82 -9.60 -3.58
N ALA A 116 -33.88 -8.76 -3.15
CA ALA A 116 -33.62 -7.47 -3.79
C ALA A 116 -32.69 -7.58 -5.01
N GLY A 117 -31.92 -8.67 -5.13
CA GLY A 117 -30.88 -8.81 -6.15
C GLY A 117 -29.68 -7.88 -5.92
N ILE A 118 -29.50 -7.40 -4.68
CA ILE A 118 -28.49 -6.40 -4.32
C ILE A 118 -27.30 -7.06 -3.64
N VAL A 119 -26.09 -6.76 -4.11
CA VAL A 119 -24.84 -7.17 -3.47
C VAL A 119 -24.61 -6.27 -2.26
N LEU A 120 -24.99 -6.74 -1.07
CA LEU A 120 -24.86 -6.00 0.19
C LEU A 120 -23.39 -5.80 0.58
N ARG A 121 -22.55 -6.82 0.34
CA ARG A 121 -21.12 -6.78 0.64
C ARG A 121 -20.36 -7.52 -0.45
N ARG A 122 -19.43 -6.86 -1.12
CA ARG A 122 -18.55 -7.50 -2.11
C ARG A 122 -17.48 -8.40 -1.50
N ARG A 123 -17.37 -8.41 -0.18
CA ARG A 123 -16.45 -9.24 0.60
C ARG A 123 -17.26 -9.86 1.74
N ALA A 124 -17.54 -11.15 1.65
CA ALA A 124 -18.36 -11.83 2.65
C ALA A 124 -17.70 -11.84 4.03
N ASP A 125 -16.37 -11.96 4.07
CA ASP A 125 -15.55 -11.88 5.28
C ASP A 125 -14.10 -11.54 4.92
N ARG A 126 -13.36 -10.89 5.83
CA ARG A 126 -11.90 -10.76 5.67
C ARG A 126 -11.17 -11.98 6.24
N ARG A 127 -11.77 -12.69 7.21
CA ARG A 127 -11.26 -13.98 7.72
C ARG A 127 -12.00 -15.12 7.03
N PHE A 128 -11.43 -15.57 5.93
CA PHE A 128 -12.05 -16.55 5.02
C PHE A 128 -11.13 -17.75 4.76
N GLU A 129 -10.01 -17.85 5.46
CA GLU A 129 -8.98 -18.88 5.27
C GLU A 129 -9.49 -20.29 5.55
N ASP A 130 -10.36 -20.42 6.55
CA ASP A 130 -10.97 -21.71 6.90
C ASP A 130 -12.17 -22.04 5.99
N LEU A 131 -12.96 -21.04 5.60
CA LEU A 131 -14.20 -21.22 4.85
C LEU A 131 -13.99 -21.30 3.34
N GLY A 132 -13.04 -20.52 2.83
CA GLY A 132 -12.76 -20.35 1.42
C GLY A 132 -12.40 -21.66 0.72
N PRO A 133 -11.48 -22.48 1.25
CA PRO A 133 -11.19 -23.80 0.68
C PRO A 133 -12.42 -24.71 0.61
N VAL A 134 -13.29 -24.69 1.64
CA VAL A 134 -14.50 -25.52 1.69
C VAL A 134 -15.52 -25.08 0.64
N LEU A 135 -15.78 -23.77 0.53
CA LEU A 135 -16.71 -23.24 -0.46
C LEU A 135 -16.16 -23.38 -1.88
N CYS A 136 -14.85 -23.23 -2.09
CA CYS A 136 -14.23 -23.52 -3.38
C CYS A 136 -14.39 -24.99 -3.76
N ALA A 137 -14.18 -25.93 -2.83
CA ALA A 137 -14.37 -27.36 -3.07
C ALA A 137 -15.83 -27.71 -3.43
N ALA A 138 -16.81 -26.99 -2.89
CA ALA A 138 -18.22 -27.15 -3.26
C ALA A 138 -18.55 -26.64 -4.68
N LEU A 139 -17.76 -25.68 -5.18
CA LEU A 139 -17.94 -25.07 -6.51
C LEU A 139 -17.03 -25.68 -7.59
N ASP A 140 -15.94 -26.35 -7.20
CA ASP A 140 -15.01 -26.97 -8.14
C ASP A 140 -15.68 -28.13 -8.89
N GLY A 141 -15.52 -28.16 -10.22
CA GLY A 141 -16.16 -29.16 -11.06
C GLY A 141 -17.66 -28.95 -11.32
N LEU A 142 -18.21 -27.78 -10.97
CA LEU A 142 -19.60 -27.39 -11.27
C LEU A 142 -19.96 -27.69 -12.74
N ARG A 143 -21.16 -28.23 -12.96
CA ARG A 143 -21.70 -28.48 -14.30
C ARG A 143 -22.63 -27.36 -14.72
N LEU A 144 -22.52 -26.96 -15.99
CA LEU A 144 -23.37 -25.97 -16.64
C LEU A 144 -24.37 -26.70 -17.53
N PRO A 145 -25.66 -26.81 -17.16
CA PRO A 145 -26.65 -27.61 -17.89
C PRO A 145 -26.79 -27.25 -19.37
N SER A 146 -26.74 -25.96 -19.72
CA SER A 146 -26.84 -25.51 -21.11
C SER A 146 -25.51 -25.60 -21.85
N PHE A 147 -24.41 -25.74 -21.12
CA PHE A 147 -23.04 -25.73 -21.65
C PHE A 147 -22.24 -26.96 -21.18
N PRO A 148 -22.67 -28.19 -21.55
CA PRO A 148 -22.07 -29.42 -21.03
C PRO A 148 -20.63 -29.69 -21.49
N GLN A 149 -20.14 -28.96 -22.51
CA GLN A 149 -18.77 -29.03 -23.00
C GLN A 149 -17.81 -28.15 -22.19
N HIS A 150 -18.34 -27.33 -21.27
CA HIS A 150 -17.57 -26.42 -20.45
C HIS A 150 -17.35 -27.01 -19.05
N THR A 151 -16.14 -26.83 -18.54
CA THR A 151 -15.75 -27.27 -17.19
C THR A 151 -15.31 -26.08 -16.36
N VAL A 152 -15.64 -26.13 -15.07
CA VAL A 152 -15.34 -25.06 -14.10
C VAL A 152 -14.34 -25.58 -13.09
N SER A 153 -13.31 -24.78 -12.81
CA SER A 153 -12.40 -25.02 -11.69
C SER A 153 -12.34 -23.80 -10.78
N VAL A 154 -12.38 -24.04 -9.46
CA VAL A 154 -12.43 -22.99 -8.45
C VAL A 154 -11.39 -23.25 -7.39
N LYS A 155 -10.58 -22.24 -7.09
CA LYS A 155 -9.54 -22.37 -6.08
C LYS A 155 -9.47 -21.16 -5.17
N TYR A 156 -9.32 -21.45 -3.89
CA TYR A 156 -9.13 -20.44 -2.87
C TYR A 156 -7.83 -19.68 -3.12
N ALA A 157 -7.88 -18.36 -2.98
CA ALA A 157 -6.70 -17.50 -3.03
C ALA A 157 -6.34 -17.02 -1.61
N THR A 158 -6.80 -15.82 -1.23
CA THR A 158 -6.54 -15.21 0.08
C THR A 158 -7.74 -14.37 0.49
N GLU A 159 -8.05 -14.34 1.78
CA GLU A 159 -9.27 -13.72 2.32
C GLU A 159 -10.51 -14.15 1.49
N HIS A 160 -11.48 -13.26 1.27
CA HIS A 160 -12.64 -13.45 0.41
C HIS A 160 -12.38 -13.84 -1.05
N ARG A 161 -11.12 -13.94 -1.52
CA ARG A 161 -10.78 -14.08 -2.94
C ARG A 161 -10.65 -15.53 -3.37
N CYS A 162 -11.08 -15.81 -4.59
CA CYS A 162 -10.85 -17.08 -5.28
C CYS A 162 -10.57 -16.85 -6.77
N GLY A 163 -9.89 -17.81 -7.40
CA GLY A 163 -9.81 -17.91 -8.84
C GLY A 163 -10.93 -18.81 -9.37
N VAL A 164 -11.52 -18.41 -10.50
CA VAL A 164 -12.52 -19.22 -11.22
C VAL A 164 -12.07 -19.35 -12.66
N VAL A 165 -11.80 -20.58 -13.11
CA VAL A 165 -11.43 -20.90 -14.49
C VAL A 165 -12.60 -21.56 -15.18
N VAL A 166 -12.88 -21.15 -16.43
CA VAL A 166 -13.81 -21.80 -17.33
C VAL A 166 -13.04 -22.28 -18.55
N ARG A 167 -13.16 -23.58 -18.84
CA ARG A 167 -12.54 -24.25 -19.98
C ARG A 167 -13.62 -24.79 -20.89
N GLY A 168 -13.48 -24.58 -22.19
CA GLY A 168 -14.43 -25.06 -23.19
C GLY A 168 -14.27 -24.34 -24.53
N PRO A 169 -14.98 -24.77 -25.57
CA PRO A 169 -14.90 -24.15 -26.89
C PRO A 169 -15.56 -22.77 -26.92
N GLY A 170 -15.12 -21.91 -27.84
CA GLY A 170 -15.79 -20.64 -28.17
C GLY A 170 -15.75 -19.57 -27.09
N LEU A 171 -14.79 -19.64 -26.16
CA LEU A 171 -14.64 -18.67 -25.08
C LEU A 171 -13.88 -17.41 -25.55
N SER A 172 -14.27 -16.25 -25.01
CA SER A 172 -13.67 -14.94 -25.26
C SER A 172 -13.49 -14.18 -23.95
N ASP A 173 -12.41 -13.40 -23.84
CA ASP A 173 -12.17 -12.49 -22.72
C ASP A 173 -12.86 -11.13 -22.88
N GLN A 174 -13.49 -10.87 -24.02
CA GLN A 174 -14.19 -9.61 -24.32
C GLN A 174 -15.60 -9.59 -23.71
N ILE A 175 -15.68 -9.79 -22.40
CA ILE A 175 -16.93 -9.74 -21.64
C ILE A 175 -16.77 -8.94 -20.33
N SER A 176 -17.87 -8.34 -19.87
CA SER A 176 -17.94 -7.77 -18.53
C SER A 176 -18.03 -8.86 -17.46
N GLY A 177 -17.76 -8.50 -16.21
CA GLY A 177 -17.99 -9.35 -15.05
C GLY A 177 -19.40 -9.24 -14.46
N THR A 178 -19.64 -9.96 -13.35
CA THR A 178 -20.85 -9.87 -12.54
C THR A 178 -20.70 -8.94 -11.32
N ASP A 179 -19.47 -8.56 -11.00
CA ASP A 179 -19.15 -7.66 -9.88
C ASP A 179 -19.61 -6.20 -10.16
N PRO A 180 -20.51 -5.62 -9.35
CA PRO A 180 -20.92 -4.22 -9.49
C PRO A 180 -19.88 -3.19 -9.07
N LEU A 181 -18.71 -3.64 -8.60
CA LEU A 181 -17.55 -2.83 -8.20
C LEU A 181 -17.76 -1.98 -6.93
N LYS A 182 -19.00 -1.82 -6.45
CA LYS A 182 -19.35 -1.20 -5.15
C LYS A 182 -20.44 -2.00 -4.44
N ASP A 183 -20.45 -1.91 -3.12
CA ASP A 183 -21.49 -2.51 -2.27
C ASP A 183 -22.83 -1.78 -2.48
N ASN A 184 -23.92 -2.45 -2.11
CA ASN A 184 -25.30 -1.97 -2.21
C ASN A 184 -25.74 -1.63 -3.64
N LEU A 185 -25.20 -2.35 -4.63
CA LEU A 185 -25.59 -2.26 -6.03
C LEU A 185 -26.15 -3.59 -6.52
N PRO A 186 -26.99 -3.59 -7.58
CA PRO A 186 -27.49 -4.82 -8.18
C PRO A 186 -26.36 -5.73 -8.67
N LEU A 187 -26.52 -7.04 -8.49
CA LEU A 187 -25.65 -8.02 -9.14
C LEU A 187 -25.75 -7.86 -10.65
N LEU A 188 -24.61 -7.76 -11.33
CA LEU A 188 -24.59 -7.57 -12.79
C LEU A 188 -24.69 -8.91 -13.51
N ARG A 189 -25.24 -8.87 -14.73
CA ARG A 189 -25.09 -9.94 -15.72
C ARG A 189 -23.90 -9.61 -16.59
N ALA A 190 -23.10 -10.62 -16.92
CA ALA A 190 -22.04 -10.50 -17.89
C ALA A 190 -22.63 -10.09 -19.25
N GLN A 191 -22.00 -9.12 -19.91
CA GLN A 191 -22.36 -8.62 -21.22
C GLN A 191 -21.15 -8.75 -22.17
N PRO A 192 -21.37 -9.01 -23.46
CA PRO A 192 -20.31 -8.92 -24.45
C PRO A 192 -19.80 -7.48 -24.55
N LEU A 193 -18.48 -7.31 -24.68
CA LEU A 193 -17.83 -6.01 -24.87
C LEU A 193 -17.53 -5.72 -26.35
N ASP A 194 -17.69 -6.72 -27.22
CA ASP A 194 -17.62 -6.59 -28.67
C ASP A 194 -18.75 -7.40 -29.34
N ASP A 195 -18.85 -7.28 -30.67
CA ASP A 195 -19.89 -7.94 -31.46
C ASP A 195 -19.54 -9.39 -31.85
N SER A 196 -18.51 -10.00 -31.25
CA SER A 196 -18.10 -11.36 -31.60
C SER A 196 -19.11 -12.41 -31.11
N PRO A 197 -19.41 -13.45 -31.91
CA PRO A 197 -20.21 -14.59 -31.46
C PRO A 197 -19.65 -15.24 -30.19
N GLU A 198 -18.33 -15.28 -30.06
CA GLU A 198 -17.61 -15.83 -28.91
C GLU A 198 -17.85 -15.02 -27.63
N ALA A 199 -17.85 -13.68 -27.69
CA ALA A 199 -18.17 -12.83 -26.53
C ALA A 199 -19.63 -13.01 -26.10
N ALA A 200 -20.57 -13.03 -27.04
CA ALA A 200 -21.99 -13.29 -26.75
C ALA A 200 -22.19 -14.69 -26.14
N HIS A 201 -21.55 -15.71 -26.69
CA HIS A 201 -21.56 -17.07 -26.15
C HIS A 201 -20.99 -17.11 -24.73
N THR A 202 -19.85 -16.48 -24.52
CA THR A 202 -19.16 -16.48 -23.21
C THR A 202 -19.97 -15.75 -22.15
N ALA A 203 -20.58 -14.62 -22.48
CA ALA A 203 -21.47 -13.91 -21.56
C ALA A 203 -22.63 -14.81 -21.10
N ALA A 204 -23.19 -15.63 -22.00
CA ALA A 204 -24.22 -16.61 -21.64
C ALA A 204 -23.70 -17.72 -20.72
N VAL A 205 -22.53 -18.29 -21.02
CA VAL A 205 -21.84 -19.30 -20.19
C VAL A 205 -21.59 -18.77 -18.77
N VAL A 206 -21.05 -17.55 -18.66
CA VAL A 206 -20.67 -16.92 -17.38
C VAL A 206 -21.89 -16.53 -16.56
N ASN A 207 -22.96 -16.13 -17.21
CA ASN A 207 -24.24 -15.87 -16.56
C ASN A 207 -24.86 -17.14 -15.97
N GLU A 208 -24.85 -18.26 -16.70
CA GLU A 208 -25.28 -19.56 -16.15
C GLU A 208 -24.37 -20.03 -15.01
N LEU A 209 -23.05 -19.84 -15.16
CA LEU A 209 -22.07 -20.11 -14.11
C LEU A 209 -22.41 -19.35 -12.81
N SER A 210 -22.65 -18.05 -12.90
CA SER A 210 -23.02 -17.23 -11.75
C SER A 210 -24.30 -17.73 -11.07
N ASP A 211 -25.29 -18.16 -11.86
CA ASP A 211 -26.55 -18.70 -11.34
C ASP A 211 -26.35 -20.05 -10.63
N CYS A 212 -25.61 -20.97 -11.25
CA CYS A 212 -25.32 -22.27 -10.67
C CYS A 212 -24.44 -22.18 -9.40
N MET A 213 -23.42 -21.31 -9.39
CA MET A 213 -22.61 -21.07 -8.19
C MET A 213 -23.47 -20.56 -7.03
N ARG A 214 -24.38 -19.61 -7.31
CA ARG A 214 -25.28 -19.06 -6.30
C ARG A 214 -26.20 -20.14 -5.71
N GLN A 215 -26.78 -21.01 -6.53
CA GLN A 215 -27.63 -22.11 -6.06
C GLN A 215 -26.89 -23.06 -5.10
N VAL A 216 -25.64 -23.42 -5.41
CA VAL A 216 -24.81 -24.25 -4.54
C VAL A 216 -24.52 -23.52 -3.22
N LEU A 217 -24.16 -22.24 -3.27
CA LEU A 217 -23.81 -21.49 -2.06
C LEU A 217 -25.02 -21.19 -1.17
N GLU A 218 -26.17 -20.82 -1.75
CA GLU A 218 -27.41 -20.57 -0.99
C GLU A 218 -27.85 -21.79 -0.18
N SER A 219 -27.63 -23.00 -0.70
CA SER A 219 -27.95 -24.27 -0.02
C SER A 219 -26.83 -24.84 0.85
N HIS A 220 -25.63 -24.22 0.84
CA HIS A 220 -24.48 -24.78 1.54
C HIS A 220 -24.61 -24.62 3.07
N PRO A 221 -24.37 -25.68 3.88
CA PRO A 221 -24.55 -25.64 5.34
C PRO A 221 -23.77 -24.53 6.07
N ILE A 222 -22.58 -24.17 5.56
CA ILE A 222 -21.78 -23.04 6.08
C ILE A 222 -22.59 -21.75 6.12
N ASN A 223 -23.41 -21.47 5.10
CA ASN A 223 -24.17 -20.22 5.06
C ASN A 223 -25.32 -20.22 6.08
N ALA A 224 -25.96 -21.38 6.31
CA ALA A 224 -26.93 -21.52 7.40
C ALA A 224 -26.28 -21.28 8.78
N GLN A 225 -25.07 -21.83 8.99
CA GLN A 225 -24.30 -21.59 10.22
C GLN A 225 -23.91 -20.12 10.38
N ARG A 226 -23.40 -19.48 9.33
CA ARG A 226 -23.01 -18.06 9.35
C ARG A 226 -24.20 -17.18 9.75
N VAL A 227 -25.37 -17.41 9.16
CA VAL A 227 -26.59 -16.67 9.51
C VAL A 227 -27.00 -16.91 10.96
N ALA A 228 -26.93 -18.15 11.46
CA ALA A 228 -27.22 -18.46 12.86
C ALA A 228 -26.26 -17.76 13.84
N GLU A 229 -25.01 -17.52 13.44
CA GLU A 229 -24.00 -16.77 14.18
C GLU A 229 -24.11 -15.24 14.00
N GLY A 230 -25.11 -14.73 13.28
CA GLY A 230 -25.28 -13.31 12.97
C GLY A 230 -24.27 -12.76 11.95
N LYS A 231 -23.54 -13.63 11.25
CA LYS A 231 -22.58 -13.26 10.19
C LYS A 231 -23.29 -13.19 8.83
N PRO A 232 -22.85 -12.31 7.93
CA PRO A 232 -23.39 -12.26 6.58
C PRO A 232 -23.05 -13.55 5.81
N PRO A 233 -23.99 -14.12 5.03
CA PRO A 233 -23.71 -15.31 4.23
C PRO A 233 -22.75 -14.99 3.07
N ALA A 234 -21.95 -15.99 2.67
CA ALA A 234 -21.15 -15.99 1.46
C ALA A 234 -21.92 -16.73 0.36
N ASN A 235 -22.99 -16.13 -0.13
CA ASN A 235 -23.98 -16.76 -1.03
C ASN A 235 -23.84 -16.38 -2.50
N VAL A 236 -22.85 -15.57 -2.88
CA VAL A 236 -22.55 -15.27 -4.29
C VAL A 236 -21.04 -15.19 -4.52
N VAL A 237 -20.61 -15.56 -5.72
CA VAL A 237 -19.25 -15.28 -6.23
C VAL A 237 -19.36 -14.17 -7.26
N LEU A 238 -18.68 -13.06 -7.01
CA LEU A 238 -18.57 -11.95 -7.94
C LEU A 238 -17.42 -12.21 -8.91
N LEU A 239 -17.73 -12.43 -10.18
CA LEU A 239 -16.77 -12.73 -11.24
C LEU A 239 -16.26 -11.40 -11.80
N ARG A 240 -14.95 -11.14 -11.67
CA ARG A 240 -14.35 -9.86 -12.09
C ARG A 240 -13.10 -10.07 -12.92
N GLY A 241 -12.87 -9.14 -13.84
CA GLY A 241 -11.64 -9.04 -14.60
C GLY A 241 -11.38 -10.29 -15.43
N CYS A 242 -12.36 -10.66 -16.26
CA CYS A 242 -12.23 -11.75 -17.21
C CYS A 242 -10.90 -11.61 -17.95
N GLY A 243 -10.12 -12.69 -17.98
CA GLY A 243 -8.93 -12.72 -18.82
C GLY A 243 -8.68 -14.10 -19.38
N SER A 244 -8.11 -14.14 -20.58
CA SER A 244 -7.75 -15.40 -21.24
C SER A 244 -6.31 -15.80 -20.92
N ARG A 245 -6.02 -17.11 -20.87
CA ARG A 245 -4.62 -17.56 -20.91
C ARG A 245 -4.06 -17.21 -22.29
N LEU A 246 -2.98 -16.43 -22.29
CA LEU A 246 -2.36 -15.92 -23.50
C LEU A 246 -1.84 -17.07 -24.38
N ALA A 247 -2.22 -17.08 -25.66
CA ALA A 247 -1.67 -17.98 -26.67
C ALA A 247 -0.46 -17.32 -27.34
N LEU A 248 0.69 -17.34 -26.67
CA LEU A 248 1.92 -16.65 -27.11
C LEU A 248 3.07 -17.63 -27.27
N GLN A 249 4.09 -17.21 -28.01
CA GLN A 249 5.39 -17.87 -27.99
C GLN A 249 5.95 -17.84 -26.55
N GLU A 250 6.28 -19.00 -26.00
CA GLU A 250 6.82 -19.11 -24.65
C GLU A 250 8.20 -18.44 -24.53
N PHE A 251 8.61 -18.06 -23.32
CA PHE A 251 9.85 -17.32 -23.04
C PHE A 251 11.07 -18.04 -23.60
N GLN A 252 11.16 -19.36 -23.41
CA GLN A 252 12.28 -20.15 -23.93
C GLN A 252 12.31 -20.17 -25.46
N GLN A 253 11.15 -20.22 -26.11
CA GLN A 253 11.08 -20.21 -27.57
C GLN A 253 11.47 -18.83 -28.14
N ARG A 254 11.09 -17.75 -27.45
CA ARG A 254 11.40 -16.37 -27.86
C ARG A 254 12.86 -16.01 -27.66
N HIS A 255 13.41 -16.33 -26.48
CA HIS A 255 14.73 -15.86 -26.05
C HIS A 255 15.83 -16.93 -26.09
N GLY A 256 15.47 -18.20 -26.29
CA GLY A 256 16.42 -19.32 -26.26
C GLY A 256 16.95 -19.67 -24.87
N LEU A 257 16.36 -19.10 -23.81
CA LEU A 257 16.80 -19.26 -22.42
C LEU A 257 15.78 -20.04 -21.61
N ARG A 258 16.24 -21.08 -20.89
CA ARG A 258 15.42 -21.76 -19.89
C ARG A 258 15.33 -20.89 -18.64
N ALA A 259 14.10 -20.46 -18.32
CA ALA A 259 13.85 -19.48 -17.28
C ALA A 259 13.15 -20.06 -16.06
N CYS A 260 13.50 -19.53 -14.89
CA CYS A 260 12.74 -19.68 -13.66
C CYS A 260 12.43 -18.31 -13.05
N MET A 261 11.48 -18.27 -12.13
CA MET A 261 11.20 -17.09 -11.33
C MET A 261 10.85 -17.43 -9.89
N LEU A 262 11.26 -16.57 -8.97
CA LEU A 262 10.82 -16.54 -7.58
C LEU A 262 9.97 -15.29 -7.39
N ALA A 263 8.65 -15.46 -7.50
CA ALA A 263 7.66 -14.39 -7.36
C ALA A 263 6.50 -14.87 -6.49
N PRO A 264 6.46 -14.52 -5.19
CA PRO A 264 5.37 -14.93 -4.32
C PRO A 264 4.05 -14.22 -4.67
N THR A 265 4.14 -13.04 -5.28
CA THR A 265 3.00 -12.28 -5.80
C THR A 265 2.29 -13.06 -6.90
N LYS A 266 1.05 -13.48 -6.63
CA LYS A 266 0.29 -14.43 -7.47
C LYS A 266 0.12 -13.96 -8.91
N ILE A 267 -0.19 -12.68 -9.12
CA ILE A 267 -0.34 -12.12 -10.47
C ILE A 267 0.97 -12.24 -11.28
N ILE A 268 2.12 -12.01 -10.65
CA ILE A 268 3.43 -12.10 -11.31
C ILE A 268 3.81 -13.55 -11.59
N ALA A 269 3.55 -14.45 -10.62
CA ALA A 269 3.75 -15.88 -10.82
C ALA A 269 2.92 -16.42 -11.99
N GLY A 270 1.62 -16.11 -12.04
CA GLY A 270 0.75 -16.60 -13.11
C GLY A 270 1.04 -15.99 -14.48
N LEU A 271 1.54 -14.75 -14.52
CA LEU A 271 2.07 -14.16 -15.75
C LEU A 271 3.28 -14.96 -16.25
N GLY A 272 4.26 -15.24 -15.38
CA GLY A 272 5.42 -16.07 -15.78
C GLY A 272 5.02 -17.48 -16.22
N MET A 273 4.05 -18.12 -15.53
CA MET A 273 3.51 -19.42 -15.93
C MET A 273 2.85 -19.36 -17.32
N SER A 274 2.17 -18.25 -17.65
CA SER A 274 1.59 -18.04 -18.99
C SER A 274 2.66 -17.96 -20.07
N LEU A 275 3.87 -17.51 -19.71
CA LEU A 275 5.04 -17.45 -20.60
C LEU A 275 5.90 -18.72 -20.55
N GLY A 276 5.48 -19.79 -19.86
CA GLY A 276 6.26 -21.02 -19.73
C GLY A 276 7.47 -20.91 -18.79
N ILE A 277 7.53 -19.87 -17.94
CA ILE A 277 8.59 -19.68 -16.94
C ILE A 277 8.30 -20.56 -15.73
N SER A 278 9.30 -21.32 -15.26
CA SER A 278 9.16 -22.20 -14.09
C SER A 278 9.11 -21.39 -12.78
N VAL A 279 8.03 -21.46 -12.01
CA VAL A 279 7.91 -20.75 -10.72
C VAL A 279 8.52 -21.58 -9.59
N LEU A 280 9.46 -20.99 -8.86
CA LEU A 280 10.10 -21.56 -7.68
C LEU A 280 9.24 -21.30 -6.43
N GLN A 281 8.96 -22.34 -5.66
CA GLN A 281 8.27 -22.24 -4.37
C GLN A 281 9.28 -22.37 -3.24
N VAL A 282 9.51 -21.27 -2.51
CA VAL A 282 10.51 -21.23 -1.42
C VAL A 282 9.83 -20.85 -0.11
N PRO A 283 9.79 -21.74 0.89
CA PRO A 283 9.17 -21.45 2.19
C PRO A 283 9.72 -20.17 2.83
N GLY A 284 8.83 -19.37 3.39
CA GLY A 284 9.16 -18.08 4.02
C GLY A 284 9.36 -16.90 3.06
N THR A 285 9.20 -17.10 1.75
CA THR A 285 9.18 -16.00 0.77
C THR A 285 7.74 -15.59 0.48
N THR A 286 7.19 -14.68 1.30
CA THR A 286 5.74 -14.39 1.38
C THR A 286 5.28 -13.24 0.47
N GLY A 287 6.20 -12.38 0.04
CA GLY A 287 5.87 -11.20 -0.77
C GLY A 287 5.35 -10.02 0.04
N ASP A 288 5.47 -10.06 1.37
CA ASP A 288 5.20 -8.96 2.29
C ASP A 288 6.52 -8.49 2.96
N TYR A 289 6.39 -7.54 3.89
CA TYR A 289 7.47 -7.02 4.73
C TYR A 289 8.29 -8.08 5.48
N ARG A 290 7.67 -9.22 5.83
CA ARG A 290 8.29 -10.31 6.61
C ARG A 290 8.92 -11.39 5.75
N THR A 291 8.96 -11.20 4.43
CA THR A 291 9.61 -12.14 3.51
C THR A 291 11.06 -12.41 3.92
N LEU A 292 11.50 -13.67 3.82
CA LEU A 292 12.88 -14.04 4.07
C LEU A 292 13.76 -13.72 2.85
N PHE A 293 14.33 -12.51 2.81
CA PHE A 293 15.14 -12.02 1.69
C PHE A 293 16.35 -12.93 1.37
N HIS A 294 17.09 -13.39 2.39
CA HIS A 294 18.25 -14.27 2.20
C HIS A 294 17.88 -15.58 1.47
N ARG A 295 16.71 -16.16 1.75
CA ARG A 295 16.21 -17.37 1.07
C ARG A 295 15.93 -17.12 -0.42
N LYS A 296 15.57 -15.89 -0.80
CA LYS A 296 15.41 -15.52 -2.22
C LYS A 296 16.74 -15.54 -2.95
N ALA A 297 17.79 -14.95 -2.34
CA ALA A 297 19.13 -14.95 -2.91
C ALA A 297 19.70 -16.37 -3.06
N GLU A 298 19.57 -17.19 -2.01
CA GLU A 298 19.98 -18.61 -2.03
C GLU A 298 19.32 -19.40 -3.16
N ALA A 299 17.99 -19.33 -3.25
CA ALA A 299 17.23 -20.09 -4.24
C ALA A 299 17.55 -19.69 -5.68
N ILE A 300 17.76 -18.39 -5.94
CA ILE A 300 18.10 -17.90 -7.28
C ILE A 300 19.53 -18.30 -7.67
N ALA A 301 20.48 -18.24 -6.73
CA ALA A 301 21.83 -18.73 -6.97
C ALA A 301 21.86 -20.24 -7.24
N GLU A 302 21.10 -21.03 -6.48
CA GLU A 302 20.97 -22.48 -6.68
C GLU A 302 20.31 -22.81 -8.03
N ALA A 303 19.23 -22.13 -8.38
CA ALA A 303 18.53 -22.34 -9.64
C ALA A 303 19.43 -22.09 -10.86
N LEU A 304 20.25 -21.03 -10.83
CA LEU A 304 21.17 -20.72 -11.92
C LEU A 304 22.39 -21.66 -11.95
N SER A 305 22.92 -22.07 -10.80
CA SER A 305 24.16 -22.87 -10.75
C SER A 305 23.93 -24.37 -10.93
N ALA A 306 22.90 -24.92 -10.29
CA ALA A 306 22.60 -26.35 -10.25
C ALA A 306 21.24 -26.71 -10.88
N GLY A 307 20.28 -25.78 -10.93
CA GLY A 307 18.93 -26.02 -11.46
C GLY A 307 18.84 -26.14 -12.99
N GLY A 308 19.93 -25.85 -13.71
CA GLY A 308 19.98 -25.88 -15.17
C GLY A 308 19.19 -24.75 -15.84
N PHE A 309 18.90 -23.67 -15.11
CA PHE A 309 18.30 -22.45 -15.65
C PHE A 309 19.40 -21.49 -16.15
N GLN A 310 19.07 -20.70 -17.16
CA GLN A 310 19.97 -19.68 -17.73
C GLN A 310 19.48 -18.27 -17.40
N PHE A 311 18.21 -18.13 -17.01
CA PHE A 311 17.61 -16.87 -16.58
C PHE A 311 16.80 -17.12 -15.31
N ALA A 312 17.02 -16.31 -14.28
CA ALA A 312 16.29 -16.41 -13.02
C ALA A 312 15.80 -15.03 -12.61
N PHE A 313 14.47 -14.90 -12.51
CA PHE A 313 13.80 -13.67 -12.13
C PHE A 313 13.47 -13.66 -10.63
N LEU A 314 14.07 -12.74 -9.88
CA LEU A 314 13.86 -12.57 -8.44
C LEU A 314 12.97 -11.34 -8.22
N HIS A 315 11.73 -11.53 -7.77
CA HIS A 315 10.79 -10.44 -7.47
C HIS A 315 10.85 -10.03 -6.00
N VAL A 316 10.88 -8.72 -5.73
CA VAL A 316 10.82 -8.13 -4.40
C VAL A 316 9.65 -7.14 -4.32
N LYS A 317 8.62 -7.46 -3.53
CA LYS A 317 7.42 -6.63 -3.38
C LYS A 317 7.50 -5.54 -2.32
N ALA A 318 8.24 -5.78 -1.23
CA ALA A 318 8.19 -4.97 -0.02
C ALA A 318 8.50 -3.46 -0.22
N VAL A 319 9.30 -3.10 -1.23
CA VAL A 319 9.62 -1.69 -1.51
C VAL A 319 8.40 -0.95 -2.08
N ASP A 320 7.62 -1.59 -2.95
CA ASP A 320 6.37 -1.04 -3.49
C ASP A 320 5.34 -0.83 -2.38
N ASP A 321 5.19 -1.80 -1.47
CA ASP A 321 4.27 -1.68 -0.34
C ASP A 321 4.57 -0.43 0.49
N THR A 322 5.86 -0.10 0.74
CA THR A 322 6.20 1.12 1.47
C THR A 322 5.82 2.41 0.74
N GLY A 323 5.77 2.37 -0.59
CA GLY A 323 5.29 3.47 -1.42
C GLY A 323 3.78 3.67 -1.23
N HIS A 324 3.00 2.60 -1.41
CA HIS A 324 1.55 2.60 -1.21
C HIS A 324 1.12 2.97 0.21
N ASP A 325 1.89 2.54 1.21
CA ASP A 325 1.62 2.78 2.64
C ASP A 325 2.12 4.16 3.13
N PHE A 326 2.63 5.02 2.23
CA PHE A 326 3.19 6.34 2.55
C PHE A 326 4.34 6.31 3.58
N LEU A 327 5.05 5.18 3.70
CA LEU A 327 6.09 4.97 4.71
C LEU A 327 7.42 5.56 4.28
N THR A 328 7.47 6.90 4.26
CA THR A 328 8.60 7.70 3.75
C THR A 328 9.95 7.22 4.29
N HIS A 329 10.08 6.99 5.60
CA HIS A 329 11.33 6.54 6.24
C HIS A 329 11.63 5.05 6.09
N MET A 330 10.61 4.24 5.80
CA MET A 330 10.81 2.80 5.64
C MET A 330 11.24 2.44 4.23
N LYS A 331 10.77 3.18 3.21
CA LYS A 331 11.16 2.94 1.83
C LYS A 331 12.68 2.89 1.59
N PRO A 332 13.51 3.82 2.10
CA PRO A 332 14.97 3.69 1.99
C PRO A 332 15.50 2.50 2.81
N ARG A 333 14.97 2.22 4.00
CA ARG A 333 15.42 1.08 4.83
C ARG A 333 15.16 -0.28 4.17
N TYR A 334 14.03 -0.46 3.48
CA TYR A 334 13.81 -1.69 2.71
C TYR A 334 14.74 -1.77 1.50
N GLN A 335 15.15 -0.65 0.92
CA GLN A 335 16.17 -0.66 -0.14
C GLN A 335 17.53 -1.10 0.40
N GLU A 336 17.89 -0.73 1.64
CA GLU A 336 19.09 -1.27 2.31
C GLU A 336 18.97 -2.79 2.60
N VAL A 337 17.77 -3.27 2.94
CA VAL A 337 17.51 -4.72 3.09
C VAL A 337 17.66 -5.45 1.76
N VAL A 338 17.14 -4.88 0.67
CA VAL A 338 17.31 -5.40 -0.69
C VAL A 338 18.78 -5.39 -1.09
N ASP A 339 19.52 -4.32 -0.78
CA ASP A 339 20.95 -4.23 -1.06
C ASP A 339 21.75 -5.34 -0.34
N LYS A 340 21.43 -5.63 0.93
CA LYS A 340 22.02 -6.78 1.66
C LYS A 340 21.71 -8.11 0.96
N MET A 341 20.49 -8.30 0.47
CA MET A 341 20.09 -9.50 -0.29
C MET A 341 20.87 -9.60 -1.61
N VAL A 342 21.04 -8.49 -2.32
CA VAL A 342 21.84 -8.42 -3.54
C VAL A 342 23.31 -8.75 -3.25
N GLY A 343 23.88 -8.24 -2.16
CA GLY A 343 25.21 -8.61 -1.70
C GLY A 343 25.36 -10.12 -1.47
N GLN A 344 24.38 -10.75 -0.82
CA GLN A 344 24.36 -12.21 -0.62
C GLN A 344 24.31 -12.96 -1.95
N LEU A 345 23.46 -12.52 -2.88
CA LEU A 345 23.36 -13.09 -4.21
C LEU A 345 24.69 -12.97 -4.97
N LEU A 346 25.32 -11.80 -4.96
CA LEU A 346 26.63 -11.56 -5.57
C LEU A 346 27.69 -12.52 -5.01
N ARG A 347 27.75 -12.69 -3.68
CA ARG A 347 28.67 -13.63 -3.03
C ARG A 347 28.43 -15.07 -3.51
N LEU A 348 27.18 -15.51 -3.53
CA LEU A 348 26.82 -16.87 -3.94
C LEU A 348 27.15 -17.12 -5.41
N LEU A 349 26.78 -16.21 -6.32
CA LEU A 349 27.10 -16.33 -7.74
C LEU A 349 28.61 -16.31 -8.00
N TRP A 350 29.35 -15.45 -7.30
CA TRP A 350 30.80 -15.39 -7.41
C TRP A 350 31.49 -16.70 -6.96
N GLN A 351 30.99 -17.33 -5.89
CA GLN A 351 31.48 -18.65 -5.48
C GLN A 351 31.31 -19.70 -6.58
N GLN A 352 30.20 -19.65 -7.33
CA GLN A 352 29.94 -20.55 -8.45
C GLN A 352 30.83 -20.25 -9.66
N GLU A 353 31.04 -18.97 -9.97
CA GLU A 353 31.97 -18.54 -11.01
C GLU A 353 33.40 -19.05 -10.74
N ARG A 354 33.86 -18.93 -9.49
CA ARG A 354 35.16 -19.44 -9.04
C ARG A 354 35.28 -20.96 -9.13
N ALA A 355 34.18 -21.67 -8.87
CA ALA A 355 34.12 -23.13 -9.01
C ALA A 355 34.07 -23.58 -10.49
N GLY A 356 34.03 -22.64 -11.44
CA GLY A 356 33.91 -22.94 -12.87
C GLY A 356 32.49 -23.32 -13.29
N ASN A 357 31.49 -23.09 -12.43
CA ASN A 357 30.10 -23.44 -12.67
C ASN A 357 29.39 -22.36 -13.50
N GLY A 358 30.01 -21.83 -14.57
CA GLY A 358 29.42 -20.83 -15.47
C GLY A 358 29.75 -19.38 -15.13
N ARG A 359 29.29 -18.45 -15.99
CA ARG A 359 29.44 -16.99 -15.82
C ARG A 359 28.09 -16.34 -15.57
N TYR A 360 28.06 -15.30 -14.76
CA TYR A 360 26.84 -14.66 -14.30
C TYR A 360 26.84 -13.17 -14.60
N SER A 361 25.70 -12.71 -15.09
CA SER A 361 25.34 -11.29 -15.18
C SER A 361 24.19 -11.03 -14.21
N ILE A 362 24.22 -9.86 -13.57
CA ILE A 362 23.16 -9.38 -12.70
C ILE A 362 22.50 -8.17 -13.35
N VAL A 363 21.18 -8.17 -13.34
CA VAL A 363 20.33 -7.04 -13.74
C VAL A 363 19.56 -6.61 -12.51
N VAL A 364 19.53 -5.32 -12.21
CA VAL A 364 18.66 -4.76 -11.17
C VAL A 364 17.81 -3.65 -11.78
N THR A 365 16.50 -3.71 -11.57
CA THR A 365 15.55 -2.68 -12.00
C THR A 365 14.26 -2.79 -11.19
N GLY A 366 13.27 -1.96 -11.48
CA GLY A 366 11.88 -2.14 -11.07
C GLY A 366 10.94 -2.29 -12.26
N ASP A 367 9.67 -2.58 -11.96
CA ASP A 367 8.60 -2.67 -12.95
C ASP A 367 7.86 -1.34 -13.12
N HIS A 368 7.78 -0.50 -12.11
CA HIS A 368 7.23 0.85 -12.17
C HIS A 368 7.78 1.73 -11.03
N SER A 369 7.37 3.00 -11.04
CA SER A 369 7.64 3.94 -9.94
C SER A 369 6.42 3.99 -9.02
N THR A 370 6.65 3.95 -7.71
CA THR A 370 5.59 4.12 -6.70
C THR A 370 5.98 5.18 -5.69
N PRO A 371 5.95 6.47 -6.06
CA PRO A 371 6.43 7.53 -5.21
C PRO A 371 5.72 7.54 -3.87
N VAL A 372 6.49 7.54 -2.79
CA VAL A 372 5.93 7.43 -1.43
C VAL A 372 5.08 8.65 -1.04
N GLU A 373 5.27 9.79 -1.71
CA GLU A 373 4.42 10.97 -1.55
C GLU A 373 3.08 10.86 -2.29
N PHE A 374 2.95 9.91 -3.22
CA PHE A 374 1.77 9.73 -4.07
C PHE A 374 0.91 8.55 -3.57
N GLY A 375 1.53 7.50 -3.04
CA GLY A 375 0.84 6.31 -2.55
C GLY A 375 0.28 5.40 -3.65
N ASP A 376 0.67 5.63 -4.90
CA ASP A 376 0.21 4.85 -6.04
C ASP A 376 1.27 4.84 -7.15
N HIS A 377 1.08 3.97 -8.13
CA HIS A 377 1.95 3.86 -9.29
C HIS A 377 1.95 5.17 -10.07
N SER A 378 3.11 5.55 -10.58
CA SER A 378 3.32 6.79 -11.30
C SER A 378 4.04 6.55 -12.64
N HIS A 379 4.35 7.63 -13.33
CA HIS A 379 4.88 7.60 -14.70
C HIS A 379 6.34 8.02 -14.81
N GLU A 380 7.01 8.24 -13.67
CA GLU A 380 8.44 8.47 -13.65
C GLU A 380 9.19 7.23 -14.16
N PRO A 381 10.22 7.40 -15.01
CA PRO A 381 10.96 6.29 -15.55
C PRO A 381 11.76 5.58 -14.45
N VAL A 382 11.95 4.28 -14.60
CA VAL A 382 12.54 3.41 -13.59
C VAL A 382 14.04 3.23 -13.83
N PRO A 383 14.91 3.33 -12.80
CA PRO A 383 16.33 3.08 -12.96
C PRO A 383 16.61 1.60 -13.21
N PHE A 384 17.57 1.31 -14.09
CA PHE A 384 18.11 -0.03 -14.28
C PHE A 384 19.63 -0.04 -14.28
N ALA A 385 20.23 -1.17 -13.88
CA ALA A 385 21.65 -1.43 -14.00
C ALA A 385 21.90 -2.89 -14.41
N ILE A 386 22.94 -3.11 -15.24
CA ILE A 386 23.35 -4.43 -15.73
C ILE A 386 24.86 -4.55 -15.61
N ALA A 387 25.35 -5.61 -14.97
CA ALA A 387 26.78 -5.85 -14.82
C ALA A 387 27.12 -7.34 -14.87
N HIS A 388 28.35 -7.67 -15.28
CA HIS A 388 28.92 -8.99 -15.04
C HIS A 388 29.38 -9.10 -13.58
N VAL A 389 29.04 -10.19 -12.90
CA VAL A 389 29.34 -10.39 -11.46
C VAL A 389 30.83 -10.19 -11.16
N ARG A 390 31.73 -10.74 -11.99
CA ARG A 390 33.18 -10.54 -11.87
C ARG A 390 33.65 -9.06 -11.82
N HIS A 391 32.98 -8.15 -12.54
CA HIS A 391 33.34 -6.73 -12.53
C HIS A 391 32.78 -6.02 -11.27
N VAL A 392 31.61 -6.45 -10.80
CA VAL A 392 31.06 -6.00 -9.52
C VAL A 392 31.99 -6.40 -8.38
N VAL A 393 32.49 -7.64 -8.40
CA VAL A 393 33.46 -8.15 -7.42
C VAL A 393 34.73 -7.30 -7.39
N GLN A 394 35.27 -6.92 -8.55
CA GLN A 394 36.44 -6.02 -8.62
C GLN A 394 36.14 -4.65 -8.00
N THR A 395 34.96 -4.09 -8.28
CA THR A 395 34.51 -2.80 -7.76
C THR A 395 34.31 -2.83 -6.24
N LEU A 396 33.84 -3.95 -5.69
CA LEU A 396 33.68 -4.17 -4.25
C LEU A 396 35.02 -4.41 -3.50
N GLY A 397 36.17 -4.44 -4.20
CA GLY A 397 37.48 -4.66 -3.58
C GLY A 397 38.01 -6.11 -3.72
N GLY A 398 37.45 -6.90 -4.62
CA GLY A 398 37.93 -8.24 -4.99
C GLY A 398 37.36 -9.38 -4.15
N ASP A 399 37.96 -10.56 -4.29
CA ASP A 399 37.44 -11.81 -3.73
C ASP A 399 37.24 -11.75 -2.20
N ALA A 400 38.23 -11.24 -1.47
CA ALA A 400 38.17 -11.18 -0.01
C ALA A 400 36.99 -10.34 0.51
N ALA A 401 36.69 -9.21 -0.14
CA ALA A 401 35.59 -8.32 0.24
C ALA A 401 34.24 -9.00 0.00
N VAL A 402 34.05 -9.63 -1.15
CA VAL A 402 32.80 -10.34 -1.48
C VAL A 402 32.59 -11.56 -0.58
N GLN A 403 33.66 -12.31 -0.25
CA GLN A 403 33.56 -13.43 0.69
C GLN A 403 33.25 -12.99 2.13
N ALA A 404 33.46 -11.73 2.49
CA ALA A 404 33.12 -11.20 3.80
C ALA A 404 31.62 -10.87 3.96
N ILE A 405 30.85 -10.77 2.87
CA ILE A 405 29.42 -10.45 2.91
C ILE A 405 28.64 -11.53 3.68
N PRO A 406 27.94 -11.23 4.80
CA PRO A 406 27.26 -12.24 5.60
C PRO A 406 26.12 -12.94 4.83
N LEU A 407 26.06 -14.28 4.87
CA LEU A 407 24.98 -15.09 4.27
C LEU A 407 23.82 -15.40 5.24
N GLY A 408 23.87 -14.87 6.46
CA GLY A 408 22.84 -15.13 7.47
C GLY A 408 21.50 -14.44 7.17
N PRO A 409 20.47 -14.69 8.00
CA PRO A 409 19.19 -14.01 7.89
C PRO A 409 19.36 -12.49 7.88
N ILE A 410 18.65 -11.82 6.96
CA ILE A 410 18.58 -10.36 6.91
C ILE A 410 17.43 -9.92 7.83
N PRO A 411 17.70 -9.21 8.93
CA PRO A 411 16.67 -8.81 9.87
C PRO A 411 15.77 -7.73 9.30
N HIS A 412 14.52 -7.70 9.76
CA HIS A 412 13.58 -6.66 9.42
C HIS A 412 14.13 -5.28 9.81
N PRO A 413 13.83 -4.19 9.07
CA PRO A 413 14.26 -2.85 9.45
C PRO A 413 13.87 -2.44 10.88
N GLU A 414 12.73 -2.94 11.38
CA GLU A 414 12.25 -2.68 12.74
C GLU A 414 13.01 -3.47 13.81
N ASP A 415 13.43 -4.71 13.52
CA ASP A 415 14.19 -5.55 14.45
C ASP A 415 15.60 -4.99 14.71
N GLN A 416 16.16 -4.26 13.74
CA GLN A 416 17.50 -3.67 13.83
C GLN A 416 17.58 -2.51 14.83
N GLN A 417 16.44 -1.91 15.21
CA GLN A 417 16.42 -0.85 16.23
C GLN A 417 16.61 -1.39 17.66
N GLN A 418 16.34 -2.68 17.90
CA GLN A 418 16.47 -3.28 19.24
C GLN A 418 17.86 -3.88 19.53
N GLY A 419 18.75 -3.97 18.53
CA GLY A 419 20.06 -4.65 18.64
C GLY A 419 21.31 -3.76 18.72
N GLY A 420 21.17 -2.43 18.63
CA GLY A 420 22.28 -1.48 18.50
C GLY A 420 22.96 -1.02 19.80
N GLY A 421 22.76 -1.72 20.92
CA GLY A 421 23.39 -1.40 22.20
C GLY A 421 24.68 -2.17 22.43
N SER A 422 25.80 -1.46 22.45
CA SER A 422 27.15 -1.87 22.90
C SER A 422 28.15 -2.37 21.85
N SER A 423 28.98 -1.45 21.36
CA SER A 423 30.45 -1.59 21.33
C SER A 423 31.07 -0.21 21.06
N GLY A 424 31.98 0.20 21.94
CA GLY A 424 32.39 1.59 22.09
C GLY A 424 33.53 2.06 21.19
N SER A 425 33.72 3.38 21.18
CA SER A 425 35.05 3.99 21.13
C SER A 425 35.06 5.28 21.95
N GLN A 426 35.85 5.26 23.03
CA GLN A 426 36.38 6.45 23.66
C GLN A 426 37.46 7.02 22.74
N ALA A 427 37.33 8.27 22.31
CA ALA A 427 38.47 9.14 22.04
C ALA A 427 38.03 10.61 21.85
N GLY A 428 38.64 11.49 22.62
CA GLY A 428 39.02 12.83 22.13
C GLY A 428 37.97 13.93 22.24
N GLY A 429 37.81 14.49 23.44
CA GLY A 429 37.26 15.83 23.59
C GLY A 429 38.19 16.86 22.93
N ALA A 430 37.63 17.69 22.05
CA ALA A 430 38.23 18.94 21.63
C ALA A 430 37.17 20.04 21.73
N ALA A 431 37.42 20.95 22.67
CA ALA A 431 36.68 22.18 22.86
C ALA A 431 36.76 23.05 21.59
N PHE A 432 35.63 23.66 21.21
CA PHE A 432 35.65 24.83 20.35
C PHE A 432 34.91 25.99 21.04
N GLN A 433 35.70 27.00 21.38
CA GLN A 433 35.27 28.28 21.92
C GLN A 433 34.45 29.05 20.88
N GLN A 434 33.31 29.57 21.31
CA GLN A 434 32.62 30.68 20.65
C GLN A 434 33.32 32.00 20.99
N GLN A 435 33.93 32.63 19.98
CA GLN A 435 34.00 34.09 19.81
C GLN A 435 32.93 34.40 18.75
N GLY A 436 32.03 35.35 18.87
CA GLY A 436 32.11 36.66 19.51
C GLY A 436 31.89 37.70 18.41
N ALA A 437 30.67 38.25 18.30
CA ALA A 437 30.44 39.54 17.65
C ALA A 437 29.09 40.12 18.09
N ALA A 438 29.18 41.19 18.86
CA ALA A 438 28.08 42.00 19.36
C ALA A 438 27.83 43.20 18.44
N ALA A 439 26.58 43.67 18.41
CA ALA A 439 26.18 45.08 18.27
C ALA A 439 24.69 45.15 18.69
N ALA A 440 24.35 45.68 19.87
CA ALA A 440 24.06 47.11 20.16
C ALA A 440 22.83 47.60 19.37
N ALA A 441 21.81 48.26 19.92
CA ALA A 441 21.47 48.87 21.21
C ALA A 441 19.91 48.90 21.24
N GLY A 442 19.16 48.95 22.34
CA GLY A 442 19.25 49.80 23.51
C GLY A 442 17.80 50.10 23.95
N GLY A 443 17.58 50.44 25.22
CA GLY A 443 16.32 50.99 25.70
C GLY A 443 15.62 50.15 26.78
N SER A 444 16.01 50.41 28.03
CA SER A 444 15.45 49.87 29.27
C SER A 444 14.10 50.48 29.67
N VAL A 445 13.57 49.91 30.76
CA VAL A 445 12.50 50.36 31.70
C VAL A 445 11.13 49.75 31.35
N GLY A 446 10.50 48.89 32.14
CA GLY A 446 10.56 48.65 33.59
C GLY A 446 9.15 48.85 34.15
N GLY A 447 8.46 47.80 34.60
CA GLY A 447 7.13 47.98 35.18
C GLY A 447 6.25 46.73 35.32
N ARG A 448 6.48 46.01 36.42
CA ARG A 448 5.66 45.00 37.11
C ARG A 448 4.12 44.96 36.86
N ARG A 449 3.67 43.72 36.64
CA ARG A 449 2.56 42.95 37.28
C ARG A 449 1.10 43.43 37.24
N ALA A 450 0.31 42.49 36.71
CA ALA A 450 -0.86 41.82 37.30
C ALA A 450 -2.28 42.37 37.02
N LEU A 451 -2.98 41.61 36.16
CA LEU A 451 -4.27 40.93 36.37
C LEU A 451 -5.42 41.69 37.06
N SER A 452 -6.47 41.95 36.28
CA SER A 452 -7.87 41.79 36.72
C SER A 452 -8.82 41.59 35.53
N GLN A 453 -9.39 40.39 35.44
CA GLN A 453 -10.69 40.04 34.82
C GLN A 453 -11.87 40.59 35.68
N PRO A 454 -13.18 40.37 35.36
CA PRO A 454 -13.88 40.09 34.08
C PRO A 454 -15.28 40.79 33.91
N ALA A 455 -15.95 40.46 32.79
CA ALA A 455 -17.42 40.32 32.56
C ALA A 455 -18.30 41.60 32.45
N ALA A 456 -19.40 41.70 31.67
CA ALA A 456 -20.23 40.73 30.96
C ALA A 456 -21.14 41.41 29.89
N ALA A 457 -21.67 40.58 28.98
CA ALA A 457 -23.02 40.58 28.37
C ALA A 457 -23.44 41.61 27.30
N GLY A 458 -24.06 41.11 26.21
CA GLY A 458 -24.95 41.94 25.39
C GLY A 458 -25.31 41.49 23.96
N GLN A 459 -26.03 40.37 23.82
CA GLN A 459 -27.16 40.13 22.89
C GLN A 459 -27.08 40.40 21.37
N SER A 460 -27.40 39.33 20.65
CA SER A 460 -27.85 39.22 19.25
C SER A 460 -29.17 39.94 18.95
N ARG A 461 -29.36 40.39 17.69
CA ARG A 461 -30.69 40.58 17.08
C ARG A 461 -30.75 40.13 15.62
N ARG A 462 -31.65 39.17 15.37
CA ARG A 462 -32.29 38.84 14.09
C ARG A 462 -33.30 39.94 13.72
N ALA A 463 -33.51 40.18 12.43
CA ALA A 463 -34.74 40.76 11.90
C ALA A 463 -35.25 39.92 10.72
N LEU A 464 -36.51 39.50 10.85
CA LEU A 464 -37.33 38.82 9.86
C LEU A 464 -37.96 39.84 8.89
N LEU A 465 -38.16 39.44 7.64
CA LEU A 465 -39.02 40.10 6.66
C LEU A 465 -40.28 39.26 6.43
N THR A 466 -41.44 39.91 6.41
CA THR A 466 -42.74 39.38 5.99
C THR A 466 -43.29 40.26 4.87
N GLY A 467 -44.01 39.65 3.91
CA GLY A 467 -45.05 40.35 3.13
C GLY A 467 -45.06 40.19 1.59
N ALA A 468 -45.76 39.16 1.12
CA ALA A 468 -46.71 39.10 0.01
C ALA A 468 -46.44 39.75 -1.39
N GLY A 469 -46.50 38.90 -2.43
CA GLY A 469 -47.57 38.96 -3.45
C GLY A 469 -47.29 39.61 -4.82
N GLY A 470 -47.17 38.78 -5.86
CA GLY A 470 -47.79 39.01 -7.17
C GLY A 470 -46.90 39.45 -8.35
N GLY A 471 -46.98 38.72 -9.47
CA GLY A 471 -46.88 39.28 -10.83
C GLY A 471 -45.70 38.82 -11.70
N LEU A 472 -45.99 38.05 -12.74
CA LEU A 472 -45.13 37.72 -13.87
C LEU A 472 -44.59 38.96 -14.60
N ALA A 473 -43.33 38.93 -15.04
CA ALA A 473 -42.94 39.24 -16.42
C ALA A 473 -41.47 38.91 -16.71
N LEU A 474 -41.25 38.27 -17.86
CA LEU A 474 -39.96 37.98 -18.47
C LEU A 474 -39.16 39.24 -18.79
N ALA A 475 -37.87 39.25 -18.44
CA ALA A 475 -36.83 39.97 -19.16
C ALA A 475 -35.49 39.26 -18.92
N GLY A 476 -35.10 38.44 -19.90
CA GLY A 476 -33.82 37.76 -19.91
C GLY A 476 -32.67 38.70 -20.28
N GLY A 477 -31.47 38.28 -19.89
CA GLY A 477 -30.23 38.67 -20.54
C GLY A 477 -29.42 39.74 -19.82
N LEU A 478 -28.58 39.32 -18.88
CA LEU A 478 -27.13 39.54 -18.85
C LEU A 478 -26.64 39.18 -17.43
N LEU A 479 -25.88 38.09 -17.31
CA LEU A 479 -24.83 37.81 -16.31
C LEU A 479 -24.60 36.29 -16.24
N ALA A 480 -24.00 35.74 -17.30
CA ALA A 480 -23.48 34.37 -17.30
C ALA A 480 -22.12 34.35 -18.02
N ALA A 481 -21.12 34.99 -17.41
CA ALA A 481 -19.73 34.87 -17.85
C ALA A 481 -18.73 34.79 -16.68
N GLY A 482 -19.11 35.19 -15.46
CA GLY A 482 -18.23 35.12 -14.28
C GLY A 482 -18.25 33.79 -13.51
N GLY A 483 -19.35 33.04 -13.55
CA GLY A 483 -19.51 31.83 -12.74
C GLY A 483 -18.89 30.55 -13.35
N VAL A 484 -18.77 30.49 -14.67
CA VAL A 484 -18.31 29.27 -15.36
C VAL A 484 -16.77 29.16 -15.36
N ALA A 485 -16.04 30.28 -15.34
CA ALA A 485 -14.59 30.28 -15.28
C ALA A 485 -14.04 29.85 -13.90
N ALA A 486 -14.72 30.22 -12.80
CA ALA A 486 -14.34 29.80 -11.45
C ALA A 486 -14.64 28.30 -11.19
N MET A 487 -15.74 27.77 -11.74
CA MET A 487 -16.03 26.33 -11.65
C MET A 487 -15.17 25.49 -12.60
N ALA A 488 -14.74 26.03 -13.74
CA ALA A 488 -13.84 25.34 -14.66
C ALA A 488 -12.38 25.29 -14.15
N ALA A 489 -11.94 26.29 -13.37
CA ALA A 489 -10.61 26.28 -12.76
C ALA A 489 -10.49 25.31 -11.56
N ALA A 490 -11.59 25.03 -10.85
CA ALA A 490 -11.62 24.04 -9.78
C ALA A 490 -11.60 22.59 -10.31
N ALA A 491 -12.01 22.37 -11.56
CA ALA A 491 -11.98 21.07 -12.22
C ALA A 491 -10.59 20.69 -12.79
N SER A 492 -9.57 21.56 -12.64
CA SER A 492 -8.21 21.33 -13.16
C SER A 492 -7.15 21.07 -12.08
N ALA A 493 -7.52 21.01 -10.80
CA ALA A 493 -6.58 20.75 -9.72
C ALA A 493 -6.55 19.24 -9.38
N ASP A 494 -5.35 18.64 -9.39
CA ASP A 494 -5.14 17.24 -8.99
C ASP A 494 -5.61 17.05 -7.52
N PRO A 495 -6.61 16.19 -7.26
CA PRO A 495 -7.08 15.92 -5.90
C PRO A 495 -5.96 15.50 -4.95
N ASN A 496 -4.96 14.75 -5.43
CA ASN A 496 -3.84 14.30 -4.59
C ASN A 496 -2.93 15.49 -4.20
N ALA A 497 -2.72 16.45 -5.11
CA ALA A 497 -1.99 17.67 -4.80
C ALA A 497 -2.70 18.53 -3.74
N LEU A 498 -4.03 18.60 -3.81
CA LEU A 498 -4.86 19.30 -2.81
C LEU A 498 -4.81 18.61 -1.43
N VAL A 499 -4.80 17.27 -1.40
CA VAL A 499 -4.60 16.52 -0.15
C VAL A 499 -3.23 16.83 0.46
N ARG A 500 -2.15 16.81 -0.35
CA ARG A 500 -0.80 17.18 0.13
C ARG A 500 -0.76 18.61 0.65
N GLN A 501 -1.40 19.54 -0.04
CA GLN A 501 -1.50 20.93 0.39
C GLN A 501 -2.21 21.03 1.75
N GLY A 502 -3.33 20.33 1.94
CA GLY A 502 -4.04 20.29 3.21
C GLY A 502 -3.18 19.78 4.35
N MET A 503 -2.49 18.65 4.14
CA MET A 503 -1.57 18.08 5.13
C MET A 503 -0.45 19.05 5.51
N ASN A 504 0.13 19.77 4.54
CA ASN A 504 1.21 20.72 4.80
C ASN A 504 0.73 21.93 5.61
N LYS A 505 -0.40 22.52 5.23
CA LYS A 505 -1.04 23.60 5.99
C LYS A 505 -1.35 23.19 7.42
N PHE A 506 -1.86 21.97 7.63
CA PHE A 506 -2.09 21.44 8.98
C PHE A 506 -0.80 21.39 9.80
N ARG A 507 0.30 20.88 9.23
CA ARG A 507 1.62 20.81 9.92
C ARG A 507 2.14 22.20 10.30
N GLU A 508 1.80 23.23 9.52
CA GLU A 508 2.13 24.63 9.77
C GLU A 508 1.16 25.32 10.75
N ASN A 509 0.21 24.57 11.32
CA ASN A 509 -0.86 25.07 12.20
C ASN A 509 -1.87 26.00 11.49
N ASP A 510 -1.90 26.03 10.15
CA ASP A 510 -2.98 26.59 9.35
C ASP A 510 -4.11 25.55 9.18
N VAL A 511 -4.84 25.31 10.27
CA VAL A 511 -5.89 24.28 10.32
C VAL A 511 -7.08 24.66 9.43
N GLU A 512 -7.44 25.95 9.42
CA GLU A 512 -8.53 26.47 8.59
C GLU A 512 -8.20 26.30 7.10
N GLY A 513 -7.01 26.72 6.66
CA GLY A 513 -6.58 26.53 5.28
C GLY A 513 -6.36 25.07 4.90
N SER A 514 -6.02 24.19 5.86
CA SER A 514 -5.96 22.73 5.66
C SER A 514 -7.33 22.17 5.24
N ILE A 515 -8.40 22.58 5.92
CA ILE A 515 -9.78 22.16 5.61
C ILE A 515 -10.17 22.65 4.22
N GLU A 516 -9.88 23.91 3.87
CA GLU A 516 -10.19 24.43 2.53
C GLU A 516 -9.56 23.58 1.42
N ALA A 517 -8.31 23.15 1.60
CA ALA A 517 -7.61 22.30 0.64
C ALA A 517 -8.22 20.89 0.57
N PHE A 518 -8.57 20.30 1.73
CA PHE A 518 -9.24 19.00 1.78
C PHE A 518 -10.66 19.05 1.19
N ASP A 519 -11.41 20.12 1.42
CA ASP A 519 -12.74 20.33 0.84
C ASP A 519 -12.67 20.54 -0.67
N ALA A 520 -11.64 21.25 -1.16
CA ALA A 520 -11.37 21.35 -2.59
C ALA A 520 -11.02 19.98 -3.18
N ALA A 521 -10.23 19.15 -2.49
CA ALA A 521 -9.91 17.79 -2.93
C ALA A 521 -11.18 16.92 -3.01
N LEU A 522 -12.07 17.03 -2.01
CA LEU A 522 -13.36 16.35 -1.98
C LEU A 522 -14.30 16.83 -3.09
N ALA A 523 -14.32 18.12 -3.38
CA ALA A 523 -15.11 18.67 -4.48
C ALA A 523 -14.60 18.14 -5.84
N ALA A 524 -13.28 18.04 -6.01
CA ALA A 524 -12.66 17.52 -7.22
C ALA A 524 -12.86 16.00 -7.37
N ARG A 525 -12.81 15.24 -6.27
CA ARG A 525 -13.04 13.78 -6.28
C ARG A 525 -13.80 13.31 -5.03
N PRO A 526 -15.15 13.34 -5.04
CA PRO A 526 -15.96 12.98 -3.86
C PRO A 526 -15.70 11.58 -3.30
N ALA A 527 -15.22 10.65 -4.14
CA ALA A 527 -14.89 9.28 -3.75
C ALA A 527 -13.71 9.17 -2.77
N ILE A 528 -12.89 10.22 -2.57
CA ILE A 528 -11.78 10.17 -1.61
C ILE A 528 -12.22 10.33 -0.16
N ARG A 529 -13.48 10.71 0.08
CA ARG A 529 -13.98 11.01 1.43
C ARG A 529 -13.62 9.95 2.46
N PRO A 530 -13.81 8.64 2.23
CA PRO A 530 -13.46 7.61 3.21
C PRO A 530 -11.96 7.43 3.42
N TYR A 531 -11.09 8.10 2.66
CA TYR A 531 -9.63 7.95 2.73
C TYR A 531 -8.95 9.25 3.18
N LEU A 532 -9.74 10.23 3.65
CA LEU A 532 -9.29 11.57 3.99
C LEU A 532 -9.40 11.83 5.50
N TRP A 533 -8.91 10.90 6.32
CA TRP A 533 -8.93 10.99 7.79
C TRP A 533 -8.19 12.23 8.31
N GLN A 534 -7.19 12.76 7.59
CA GLN A 534 -6.47 13.99 7.95
C GLN A 534 -7.39 15.22 8.01
N ARG A 535 -8.45 15.21 7.19
CA ARG A 535 -9.51 16.23 7.27
C ARG A 535 -10.24 16.14 8.59
N GLY A 536 -10.52 14.93 9.09
CA GLY A 536 -11.15 14.71 10.39
C GLY A 536 -10.35 15.32 11.54
N LEU A 537 -9.02 15.21 11.49
CA LEU A 537 -8.13 15.83 12.47
C LEU A 537 -8.21 17.35 12.41
N SER A 538 -8.23 17.91 11.20
CA SER A 538 -8.38 19.36 11.03
C SER A 538 -9.74 19.84 11.57
N LEU A 539 -10.82 19.11 11.28
CA LEU A 539 -12.18 19.39 11.78
C LEU A 539 -12.25 19.37 13.31
N TYR A 540 -11.53 18.46 13.98
CA TYR A 540 -11.44 18.44 15.44
C TYR A 540 -10.91 19.75 16.01
N TYR A 541 -9.85 20.32 15.42
CA TYR A 541 -9.22 21.55 15.93
C TYR A 541 -9.95 22.85 15.57
N VAL A 542 -10.88 22.82 14.60
CA VAL A 542 -11.86 23.89 14.38
C VAL A 542 -13.21 23.62 15.06
N GLN A 543 -13.27 22.63 15.94
CA GLN A 543 -14.43 22.28 16.76
C GLN A 543 -15.66 21.82 15.96
N GLN A 544 -15.46 21.34 14.73
CA GLN A 544 -16.51 20.74 13.91
C GLN A 544 -16.63 19.25 14.21
N TYR A 545 -16.86 18.93 15.48
CA TYR A 545 -16.75 17.57 16.01
C TYR A 545 -17.74 16.57 15.38
N GLN A 546 -18.96 17.01 15.06
CA GLN A 546 -19.94 16.12 14.44
C GLN A 546 -19.48 15.66 13.06
N GLU A 547 -18.93 16.58 12.27
CA GLU A 547 -18.40 16.26 10.95
C GLU A 547 -17.09 15.48 11.04
N GLY A 548 -16.21 15.83 11.99
CA GLY A 548 -14.99 15.07 12.27
C GLY A 548 -15.29 13.62 12.66
N ALA A 549 -16.24 13.39 13.56
CA ALA A 549 -16.67 12.05 13.95
C ALA A 549 -17.21 11.26 12.74
N GLN A 550 -18.03 11.89 11.89
CA GLN A 550 -18.52 11.25 10.68
C GLN A 550 -17.38 10.94 9.70
N GLN A 551 -16.41 11.83 9.55
CA GLN A 551 -15.23 11.63 8.68
C GLN A 551 -14.41 10.40 9.10
N PHE A 552 -14.21 10.19 10.39
CA PHE A 552 -13.53 8.98 10.91
C PHE A 552 -14.40 7.72 10.82
N ARG A 553 -15.72 7.84 11.01
CA ARG A 553 -16.66 6.73 10.79
C ARG A 553 -16.68 6.27 9.34
N ASP A 554 -16.63 7.22 8.40
CA ASP A 554 -16.54 6.94 6.97
C ASP A 554 -15.23 6.19 6.64
N ASP A 555 -14.12 6.56 7.29
CA ASP A 555 -12.82 5.89 7.14
C ASP A 555 -12.83 4.46 7.71
N VAL A 556 -13.21 4.29 8.98
CA VAL A 556 -13.31 2.97 9.62
C VAL A 556 -14.26 2.04 8.85
N ALA A 557 -15.30 2.57 8.19
CA ALA A 557 -16.19 1.78 7.35
C ALA A 557 -15.47 1.11 6.15
N VAL A 558 -14.41 1.72 5.62
CA VAL A 558 -13.57 1.13 4.56
C VAL A 558 -12.30 0.46 5.12
N ASN A 559 -11.81 0.92 6.27
CA ASN A 559 -10.64 0.42 7.00
C ASN A 559 -10.98 -0.02 8.45
N PRO A 560 -11.67 -1.16 8.63
CA PRO A 560 -12.20 -1.60 9.94
C PRO A 560 -11.14 -2.12 10.91
N ASN A 561 -9.86 -1.98 10.60
CA ASN A 561 -8.76 -2.33 11.51
C ASN A 561 -8.08 -1.08 12.07
N ASP A 562 -8.52 0.12 11.68
CA ASP A 562 -7.81 1.33 12.07
C ASP A 562 -8.17 1.82 13.47
N THR A 563 -7.20 1.67 14.36
CA THR A 563 -7.35 2.00 15.77
C THR A 563 -7.32 3.50 16.00
N GLU A 564 -6.59 4.24 15.18
CA GLU A 564 -6.41 5.68 15.39
C GLU A 564 -7.72 6.42 15.13
N GLU A 565 -8.40 6.12 14.03
CA GLU A 565 -9.65 6.72 13.57
C GLU A 565 -10.81 6.34 14.51
N SER A 566 -10.80 5.11 15.03
CA SER A 566 -11.69 4.65 16.10
C SER A 566 -11.58 5.55 17.35
N ILE A 567 -10.35 5.82 17.80
CA ILE A 567 -10.08 6.70 18.93
C ILE A 567 -10.43 8.15 18.59
N TRP A 568 -10.12 8.64 17.38
CA TRP A 568 -10.41 10.01 16.97
C TRP A 568 -11.91 10.29 16.79
N ALA A 569 -12.68 9.32 16.32
CA ALA A 569 -14.15 9.39 16.33
C ALA A 569 -14.66 9.55 17.77
N PHE A 570 -14.15 8.74 18.70
CA PHE A 570 -14.46 8.87 20.12
C PHE A 570 -14.06 10.25 20.67
N LEU A 571 -12.89 10.77 20.33
CA LEU A 571 -12.43 12.09 20.80
C LEU A 571 -13.35 13.21 20.33
N CYS A 572 -13.78 13.19 19.07
CA CYS A 572 -14.80 14.12 18.55
C CYS A 572 -16.11 14.00 19.33
N GLU A 573 -16.60 12.78 19.54
CA GLU A 573 -17.87 12.54 20.22
C GLU A 573 -17.82 12.89 21.71
N ALA A 574 -16.69 12.66 22.37
CA ALA A 574 -16.48 13.03 23.76
C ALA A 574 -16.61 14.55 23.97
N GLN A 575 -16.25 15.37 22.97
CA GLN A 575 -16.48 16.83 23.02
C GLN A 575 -17.97 17.20 22.88
N LEU A 576 -18.78 16.34 22.27
CA LEU A 576 -20.22 16.57 22.07
C LEU A 576 -21.08 16.05 23.23
N VAL A 577 -20.78 14.85 23.72
CA VAL A 577 -21.64 14.10 24.66
C VAL A 577 -20.93 13.68 25.95
N GLY A 578 -19.63 13.93 26.08
CA GLY A 578 -18.79 13.45 27.18
C GLY A 578 -18.25 12.04 26.96
N ALA A 579 -17.12 11.72 27.60
CA ALA A 579 -16.38 10.46 27.40
C ALA A 579 -17.22 9.21 27.69
N ASP A 580 -18.02 9.19 28.76
CA ASP A 580 -18.79 8.00 29.13
C ASP A 580 -19.91 7.70 28.13
N ALA A 581 -20.56 8.74 27.57
CA ALA A 581 -21.58 8.57 26.55
C ALA A 581 -20.96 8.21 25.19
N ALA A 582 -19.86 8.86 24.81
CA ALA A 582 -19.13 8.55 23.58
C ALA A 582 -18.64 7.09 23.56
N ARG A 583 -18.26 6.54 24.72
CA ARG A 583 -17.82 5.14 24.86
C ARG A 583 -18.91 4.12 24.52
N GLN A 584 -20.19 4.46 24.70
CA GLN A 584 -21.30 3.55 24.37
C GLN A 584 -21.45 3.30 22.87
N GLN A 585 -20.91 4.20 22.05
CA GLN A 585 -20.93 4.14 20.59
C GLN A 585 -19.51 4.08 20.01
N PHE A 586 -18.55 3.65 20.85
CA PHE A 586 -17.15 3.50 20.47
C PHE A 586 -17.03 2.60 19.25
N LEU A 587 -16.28 3.05 18.24
CA LEU A 587 -16.08 2.29 17.01
C LEU A 587 -15.18 1.10 17.28
N GLU A 588 -15.75 -0.10 17.22
CA GLU A 588 -14.97 -1.32 17.36
C GLU A 588 -14.24 -1.67 16.07
N VAL A 589 -12.92 -1.87 16.19
CA VAL A 589 -12.05 -2.25 15.08
C VAL A 589 -11.29 -3.53 15.36
N GLY A 590 -10.68 -4.10 14.33
CA GLY A 590 -9.82 -5.27 14.43
C GLY A 590 -8.61 -5.08 15.34
N ARG A 591 -7.85 -6.15 15.54
CA ARG A 591 -6.70 -6.13 16.43
C ARG A 591 -5.52 -5.40 15.77
N ASP A 592 -5.15 -4.25 16.32
CA ASP A 592 -3.91 -3.55 15.98
C ASP A 592 -2.69 -4.39 16.44
N PRO A 593 -1.71 -4.67 15.55
CA PRO A 593 -0.51 -5.39 15.90
C PRO A 593 0.48 -4.56 16.74
N ARG A 594 0.39 -3.23 16.72
CA ARG A 594 1.26 -2.31 17.47
C ARG A 594 0.85 -2.33 18.94
N PRO A 595 1.74 -2.73 19.88
CA PRO A 595 1.39 -2.86 21.30
C PRO A 595 0.85 -1.55 21.92
N VAL A 596 1.46 -0.41 21.60
CA VAL A 596 1.05 0.91 22.09
C VAL A 596 -0.37 1.26 21.64
N MET A 597 -0.66 1.09 20.34
CA MET A 597 -1.99 1.40 19.81
C MET A 597 -3.04 0.43 20.30
N ARG A 598 -2.70 -0.85 20.45
CA ARG A 598 -3.61 -1.81 21.08
C ARG A 598 -3.94 -1.43 22.52
N ALA A 599 -2.95 -0.99 23.30
CA ALA A 599 -3.17 -0.52 24.66
C ALA A 599 -4.03 0.75 24.67
N ALA A 600 -3.77 1.69 23.77
CA ALA A 600 -4.57 2.91 23.62
C ALA A 600 -6.03 2.59 23.32
N TYR A 601 -6.28 1.76 22.30
CA TYR A 601 -7.62 1.28 21.94
C TYR A 601 -8.39 0.75 23.14
N GLU A 602 -7.79 -0.16 23.92
CA GLU A 602 -8.45 -0.74 25.09
C GLU A 602 -8.72 0.31 26.17
N CYS A 603 -7.81 1.26 26.41
CA CYS A 603 -8.01 2.33 27.39
C CYS A 603 -9.17 3.25 27.00
N PHE A 604 -9.28 3.64 25.74
CA PHE A 604 -10.39 4.48 25.26
C PHE A 604 -11.72 3.72 25.25
N ARG A 605 -11.72 2.48 24.76
CA ARG A 605 -12.91 1.61 24.68
C ARG A 605 -13.46 1.22 26.05
N THR A 606 -12.60 0.97 27.04
CA THR A 606 -13.02 0.49 28.38
C THR A 606 -13.08 1.58 29.44
N GLY A 607 -12.36 2.69 29.24
CA GLY A 607 -12.15 3.70 30.28
C GLY A 607 -11.08 3.32 31.31
N ALA A 608 -10.29 2.27 31.06
CA ALA A 608 -9.14 1.93 31.89
C ALA A 608 -8.10 3.06 31.91
N GLN A 609 -7.34 3.17 33.01
CA GLN A 609 -6.29 4.17 33.16
C GLN A 609 -5.18 3.99 32.09
N PRO A 610 -4.58 5.09 31.61
CA PRO A 610 -3.68 5.05 30.46
C PRO A 610 -2.28 4.51 30.79
N ASP A 611 -2.02 4.04 32.02
CA ASP A 611 -0.74 3.42 32.43
C ASP A 611 -0.33 2.27 31.51
N ALA A 612 -1.30 1.50 31.00
CA ALA A 612 -1.04 0.39 30.09
C ALA A 612 -0.41 0.86 28.76
N ILE A 613 -0.74 2.07 28.30
CA ILE A 613 -0.19 2.68 27.08
C ILE A 613 1.30 2.96 27.28
N LEU A 614 1.67 3.58 28.40
CA LEU A 614 3.08 3.83 28.75
C LEU A 614 3.85 2.53 28.98
N GLN A 615 3.21 1.51 29.56
CA GLN A 615 3.82 0.20 29.75
C GLN A 615 4.16 -0.48 28.42
N ALA A 616 3.30 -0.36 27.41
CA ALA A 616 3.54 -0.90 26.09
C ALA A 616 4.74 -0.26 25.38
N ALA A 617 5.10 0.98 25.73
CA ALA A 617 6.26 1.69 25.19
C ALA A 617 7.58 1.46 25.96
N ARG A 618 7.62 0.62 27.01
CA ARG A 618 8.78 0.53 27.95
C ARG A 618 10.14 0.19 27.31
N GLY A 619 10.18 -0.32 26.09
CA GLY A 619 11.41 -0.58 25.33
C GLY A 619 11.96 0.61 24.55
N ASP A 620 11.20 1.68 24.40
CA ASP A 620 11.51 2.84 23.58
C ASP A 620 11.17 4.14 24.32
N GLN A 621 12.19 4.89 24.74
CA GLN A 621 12.01 6.09 25.58
C GLN A 621 11.99 7.41 24.80
N GLN A 622 12.46 7.41 23.55
CA GLN A 622 12.65 8.62 22.73
C GLN A 622 12.20 8.45 21.28
N GLY A 623 11.93 7.22 20.85
CA GLY A 623 11.51 6.83 19.53
C GLY A 623 9.99 6.90 19.31
N HIS A 624 9.53 6.17 18.31
CA HIS A 624 8.15 6.17 17.82
C HIS A 624 7.15 5.81 18.92
N ASP A 625 7.40 4.73 19.67
CA ASP A 625 6.43 4.17 20.61
C ASP A 625 6.27 5.09 21.83
N ALA A 626 7.35 5.74 22.28
CA ALA A 626 7.28 6.79 23.30
C ALA A 626 6.43 7.97 22.84
N CYS A 627 6.67 8.47 21.61
CA CYS A 627 5.94 9.61 21.06
C CYS A 627 4.43 9.33 21.00
N TYR A 628 4.06 8.18 20.42
CA TYR A 628 2.66 7.77 20.30
C TYR A 628 2.03 7.50 21.67
N ALA A 629 2.72 6.81 22.57
CA ALA A 629 2.19 6.54 23.90
C ALA A 629 1.89 7.84 24.66
N LEU A 630 2.82 8.78 24.67
CA LEU A 630 2.64 10.08 25.33
C LEU A 630 1.51 10.90 24.69
N LEU A 631 1.41 10.91 23.37
CA LEU A 631 0.31 11.58 22.66
C LEU A 631 -1.05 11.01 23.08
N TYR A 632 -1.22 9.68 23.01
CA TYR A 632 -2.52 9.05 23.32
C TYR A 632 -2.85 9.06 24.81
N VAL A 633 -1.86 9.00 25.71
CA VAL A 633 -2.06 9.24 27.15
C VAL A 633 -2.58 10.66 27.38
N GLY A 634 -2.00 11.65 26.70
CA GLY A 634 -2.42 13.04 26.81
C GLY A 634 -3.84 13.27 26.30
N LEU A 635 -4.16 12.74 25.12
CA LEU A 635 -5.52 12.78 24.56
C LEU A 635 -6.54 12.07 25.46
N TRP A 636 -6.14 10.97 26.10
CA TRP A 636 -7.00 10.27 27.06
C TRP A 636 -7.30 11.16 28.27
N HIS A 637 -6.28 11.81 28.84
CA HIS A 637 -6.47 12.74 29.96
C HIS A 637 -7.33 13.94 29.58
N GLU A 638 -7.14 14.50 28.38
CA GLU A 638 -7.95 15.61 27.88
C GLU A 638 -9.44 15.20 27.79
N ALA A 639 -9.73 14.04 27.20
CA ALA A 639 -11.10 13.52 27.08
C ALA A 639 -11.78 13.29 28.43
N HIS A 640 -11.01 13.08 29.51
CA HIS A 640 -11.51 12.91 30.89
C HIS A 640 -11.39 14.19 31.73
N GLY A 641 -11.15 15.35 31.11
CA GLY A 641 -11.15 16.65 31.78
C GLY A 641 -9.91 16.97 32.62
N ASN A 642 -8.83 16.20 32.48
CA ASN A 642 -7.56 16.44 33.19
C ASN A 642 -6.56 17.19 32.29
N ALA A 643 -6.80 18.49 32.11
CA ALA A 643 -5.98 19.34 31.23
C ALA A 643 -4.49 19.40 31.63
N ALA A 644 -4.18 19.39 32.93
CA ALA A 644 -2.79 19.47 33.40
C ALA A 644 -1.98 18.21 33.04
N ALA A 645 -2.58 17.03 33.19
CA ALA A 645 -1.94 15.79 32.79
C ALA A 645 -1.85 15.65 31.26
N ALA A 646 -2.85 16.15 30.53
CA ALA A 646 -2.83 16.20 29.08
C ALA A 646 -1.68 17.09 28.56
N GLU A 647 -1.55 18.30 29.10
CA GLU A 647 -0.47 19.23 28.74
C GLU A 647 0.91 18.61 29.01
N ALA A 648 1.11 18.03 30.19
CA ALA A 648 2.38 17.37 30.53
C ALA A 648 2.74 16.25 29.55
N ALA A 649 1.78 15.40 29.19
CA ALA A 649 2.03 14.27 28.30
C ALA A 649 2.26 14.69 26.84
N ILE A 650 1.43 15.58 26.27
CA ILE A 650 1.54 15.97 24.86
C ILE A 650 2.77 16.87 24.64
N THR A 651 3.10 17.78 25.56
CA THR A 651 4.34 18.56 25.45
C THR A 651 5.58 17.65 25.54
N GLN A 652 5.54 16.61 26.36
CA GLN A 652 6.59 15.59 26.39
C GLN A 652 6.65 14.78 25.10
N ALA A 653 5.51 14.44 24.48
CA ALA A 653 5.47 13.79 23.18
C ALA A 653 6.21 14.61 22.11
N CYS A 654 5.96 15.93 22.06
CA CYS A 654 6.65 16.84 21.14
C CYS A 654 8.18 16.93 21.37
N ARG A 655 8.64 16.66 22.59
CA ARG A 655 10.06 16.71 22.97
C ARG A 655 10.81 15.39 22.71
N THR A 656 10.11 14.33 22.33
CA THR A 656 10.77 13.08 21.95
C THR A 656 11.66 13.29 20.73
N GLN A 657 12.78 12.55 20.66
CA GLN A 657 13.66 12.59 19.50
C GLN A 657 12.90 12.26 18.20
N TYR A 658 12.00 11.28 18.25
CA TYR A 658 11.15 10.92 17.12
C TYR A 658 10.33 12.11 16.64
N ALA A 659 9.59 12.80 17.52
CA ALA A 659 8.75 13.91 17.11
C ALA A 659 9.54 15.07 16.48
N GLN A 660 10.78 15.28 16.91
CA GLN A 660 11.66 16.33 16.40
C GLN A 660 12.27 16.00 15.03
N GLN A 661 12.43 14.72 14.69
CA GLN A 661 13.24 14.30 13.54
C GLN A 661 12.44 13.57 12.45
N SER A 662 11.29 12.97 12.77
CA SER A 662 10.58 12.07 11.86
C SER A 662 9.79 12.80 10.77
N GLY A 663 9.38 14.06 10.96
CA GLY A 663 8.40 14.68 10.05
C GLY A 663 7.04 13.95 9.99
N ASP A 664 6.81 13.01 10.91
CA ASP A 664 5.59 12.23 11.02
C ASP A 664 4.36 13.12 11.25
N TYR A 665 3.22 12.70 10.70
CA TYR A 665 2.01 13.51 10.75
C TYR A 665 1.43 13.59 12.17
N MET A 666 1.48 12.52 12.95
CA MET A 666 0.99 12.51 14.33
C MET A 666 1.95 13.22 15.28
N ALA A 667 3.26 13.19 15.01
CA ALA A 667 4.22 14.07 15.68
C ALA A 667 3.93 15.56 15.41
N ALA A 668 3.57 15.92 14.18
CA ALA A 668 3.14 17.28 13.86
C ALA A 668 1.81 17.62 14.54
N LEU A 669 0.86 16.67 14.58
CA LEU A 669 -0.40 16.84 15.30
C LEU A 669 -0.18 17.16 16.78
N ALA A 670 0.79 16.53 17.45
CA ALA A 670 1.09 16.87 18.85
C ALA A 670 1.48 18.35 19.01
N ARG A 671 2.27 18.90 18.07
CA ARG A 671 2.65 20.32 18.07
C ARG A 671 1.47 21.24 17.77
N VAL A 672 0.65 20.88 16.78
CA VAL A 672 -0.59 21.58 16.44
C VAL A 672 -1.52 21.58 17.65
N HIS A 673 -1.64 20.46 18.36
CA HIS A 673 -2.42 20.34 19.58
C HIS A 673 -1.98 21.36 20.62
N CYS A 674 -0.69 21.37 20.96
CA CYS A 674 -0.14 22.34 21.91
C CYS A 674 -0.40 23.78 21.46
N SER A 675 -0.19 24.10 20.19
CA SER A 675 -0.43 25.45 19.66
C SER A 675 -1.91 25.86 19.76
N ARG A 676 -2.84 24.98 19.37
CA ARG A 676 -4.29 25.23 19.43
C ARG A 676 -4.83 25.26 20.87
N ARG A 677 -4.08 24.74 21.84
CA ARG A 677 -4.41 24.81 23.28
C ARG A 677 -3.64 25.91 24.04
N GLY A 678 -2.66 26.56 23.39
CA GLY A 678 -1.82 27.58 24.01
C GLY A 678 -0.78 27.01 24.99
N TRP A 679 -0.35 25.76 24.79
CA TRP A 679 0.67 25.11 25.60
C TRP A 679 2.07 25.36 25.03
N GLU A 680 3.03 25.63 25.92
CA GLU A 680 4.43 25.85 25.53
C GLU A 680 5.18 24.51 25.39
N VAL A 681 5.75 24.27 24.21
CA VAL A 681 6.49 23.04 23.86
C VAL A 681 7.99 23.25 24.00
#